data_AF-A0A2T7WYK1-F1
#
_entry.id   AF-A0A2T7WYK1-F1
#
_cell.length_a   1.000
_cell.length_b   1.000
_cell.length_c   1.000
_cell.angle_alpha   90.00
_cell.angle_beta   90.00
_cell.angle_gamma   90.00
#
_symmetry.space_group_name_H-M   'P 1'
#
loop_
_entity.id
_entity.type
_entity.pdbx_description
1 polymer ?
#
loop_
_entity_poly.entity_id
_entity_poly.type
_entity_poly.pdbx_seq_one_letter_code
_entity_poly.pdbx_strand_id
1 'polypeptide(L)'
;MTYTLQNAVLPLDRDPDLLPLYVDPETWSTIDEEPVRVTNIAQLGNILDRHTARIIAGLRVSFGTYFNAFPASYWQHWTAVRQVRLTVRTSGEATILVYRSNGGGTKQRIETREVQGDHAASTFDLVLDQYSDGGWIWFDVAADQSNALFEGAEWTTEQEPVRGGKASIGITTYNKPDYCVETLNALADAPDVLDVVDRVFLIDQGTDLVEAQEPFPAVAERLGETLRVLRQPNLGGSGGFARAMVETLAREDSDFVQLLDDDVRIEPESIRRSVVFGRYASVPTIVGAHMFDLLDRPKLHAWAEVVDDAPFMWRALFQERLPHDFSVANLRQSPLLHMRLDADYNGWWMCLIPTSVLREIGLSLPAFIKWDDAEFCVRARDAGFPTVSMPGVALWHVSWVGKDDSIDWQAYFHARNRIVAALLHSRSERGGTLIRHSRRVDLKHLMMMQYYPVELRHRALRDILSGPDHMRANLATSMPDARAVAKKHPETVVHKDSGVPLRSRRGRQVFKRLKAHQFDSPTGIALRTFTARTLVSHWFHTPRPENVEQPEVEFGKGDANWWRVPLYDSALVSAADGSGKNIYTRDRAMFRRMLVDSWRLHRRLQREWPALSRRYRRALPDLVSEKNWRTTFEKNA
;
A
#
# COMPACT_ATOMS: atom_id res chain seq x y z
N MET A 1 17.21 20.29 25.66
CA MET A 1 17.03 18.82 25.84
C MET A 1 17.32 18.17 24.50
N THR A 2 17.93 16.98 24.46
CA THR A 2 18.22 16.30 23.19
C THR A 2 17.11 15.29 22.89
N TYR A 3 16.60 15.30 21.65
CA TYR A 3 15.53 14.41 21.20
C TYR A 3 16.00 13.54 20.04
N THR A 4 15.75 12.23 20.10
CA THR A 4 16.11 11.28 19.04
C THR A 4 15.06 11.23 17.94
N LEU A 5 15.44 11.65 16.74
CA LEU A 5 14.60 11.64 15.55
C LEU A 5 14.57 10.25 14.90
N GLN A 6 15.74 9.63 14.73
CA GLN A 6 15.91 8.37 14.00
C GLN A 6 17.07 7.57 14.60
N ASN A 7 16.88 6.26 14.80
CA ASN A 7 17.97 5.33 15.13
C ASN A 7 18.44 4.62 13.86
N ALA A 8 19.74 4.37 13.75
CA ALA A 8 20.25 3.41 12.79
C ALA A 8 19.98 1.99 13.29
N VAL A 9 19.54 1.15 12.38
CA VAL A 9 19.03 -0.17 12.68
C VAL A 9 19.46 -1.20 11.65
N LEU A 10 19.51 -2.47 12.03
CA LEU A 10 19.89 -3.61 11.21
C LEU A 10 18.75 -4.63 11.14
N PRO A 11 18.66 -5.50 10.12
CA PRO A 11 17.50 -6.38 9.94
C PRO A 11 17.16 -7.21 11.19
N LEU A 12 15.87 -7.34 11.50
CA LEU A 12 15.37 -8.26 12.54
C LEU A 12 15.57 -9.73 12.11
N ASP A 13 15.37 -9.99 10.82
CA ASP A 13 15.49 -11.32 10.23
C ASP A 13 16.90 -11.52 9.66
N ARG A 14 17.40 -12.75 9.74
CA ARG A 14 18.65 -13.14 9.06
C ARG A 14 18.40 -13.47 7.59
N ASP A 15 17.85 -12.49 6.86
CA ASP A 15 17.47 -12.58 5.45
C ASP A 15 18.41 -11.71 4.61
N PRO A 16 19.22 -12.29 3.70
CA PRO A 16 20.21 -11.52 2.96
C PRO A 16 19.57 -10.56 1.95
N ASP A 17 18.34 -10.85 1.50
CA ASP A 17 17.63 -10.03 0.51
C ASP A 17 17.17 -8.70 1.13
N LEU A 18 17.07 -8.63 2.46
CA LEU A 18 16.77 -7.39 3.18
C LEU A 18 17.97 -6.48 3.37
N LEU A 19 19.19 -7.00 3.35
CA LEU A 19 20.39 -6.23 3.69
C LEU A 19 20.46 -4.87 2.97
N PRO A 20 20.19 -4.76 1.65
CA PRO A 20 20.23 -3.48 0.94
C PRO A 20 19.30 -2.38 1.50
N LEU A 21 18.27 -2.73 2.27
CA LEU A 21 17.38 -1.78 2.93
C LEU A 21 18.01 -1.17 4.20
N TYR A 22 19.01 -1.81 4.77
CA TYR A 22 19.64 -1.45 6.04
C TYR A 22 21.11 -1.08 5.88
N VAL A 23 21.92 -1.91 5.23
CA VAL A 23 23.35 -1.67 5.01
C VAL A 23 23.78 -2.21 3.67
N ASP A 24 24.73 -1.52 3.04
CA ASP A 24 25.21 -1.89 1.71
C ASP A 24 26.75 -2.01 1.68
N PRO A 25 27.30 -3.24 1.73
CA PRO A 25 28.72 -3.50 1.52
C PRO A 25 29.10 -3.59 0.04
N GLU A 26 28.16 -3.44 -0.89
CA GLU A 26 28.38 -3.77 -2.29
C GLU A 26 29.11 -2.67 -3.06
N THR A 27 29.87 -3.10 -4.06
CA THR A 27 30.47 -2.22 -5.06
C THR A 27 29.53 -2.08 -6.25
N TRP A 28 29.35 -0.84 -6.69
CA TRP A 28 28.44 -0.47 -7.77
C TRP A 28 29.20 0.21 -8.90
N SER A 29 28.76 -0.05 -10.14
CA SER A 29 29.20 0.62 -11.36
C SER A 29 27.98 1.09 -12.16
N THR A 30 28.22 1.72 -13.30
CA THR A 30 27.18 2.16 -14.23
C THR A 30 27.52 1.68 -15.64
N ILE A 31 26.57 1.02 -16.31
CA ILE A 31 26.69 0.57 -17.70
C ILE A 31 25.43 1.05 -18.42
N ASP A 32 25.61 1.79 -19.53
CA ASP A 32 24.50 2.37 -20.31
C ASP A 32 23.50 3.17 -19.44
N GLU A 33 24.03 3.98 -18.51
CA GLU A 33 23.26 4.77 -17.53
C GLU A 33 22.45 3.96 -16.50
N GLU A 34 22.50 2.63 -16.55
CA GLU A 34 21.86 1.75 -15.60
C GLU A 34 22.85 1.31 -14.51
N PRO A 35 22.44 1.27 -13.23
CA PRO A 35 23.31 0.82 -12.16
C PRO A 35 23.54 -0.68 -12.23
N VAL A 36 24.79 -1.09 -12.06
CA VAL A 36 25.20 -2.49 -12.08
C VAL A 36 25.93 -2.82 -10.78
N ARG A 37 25.38 -3.77 -10.04
CA ARG A 37 26.02 -4.33 -8.85
C ARG A 37 27.18 -5.23 -9.29
N VAL A 38 28.40 -4.87 -8.90
CA VAL A 38 29.64 -5.56 -9.32
C VAL A 38 29.98 -6.72 -8.39
N THR A 39 29.51 -6.64 -7.14
CA THR A 39 29.72 -7.66 -6.11
C THR A 39 28.40 -8.29 -5.67
N ASN A 40 28.46 -9.38 -4.91
CA ASN A 40 27.30 -10.01 -4.28
C ASN A 40 27.69 -10.55 -2.90
N ILE A 41 28.01 -9.65 -2.00
CA ILE A 41 28.54 -9.94 -0.66
C ILE A 41 27.37 -10.09 0.32
N ALA A 42 26.83 -11.30 0.44
CA ALA A 42 25.77 -11.65 1.40
C ALA A 42 26.28 -11.72 2.85
N GLN A 43 26.56 -10.58 3.48
CA GLN A 43 27.26 -10.46 4.77
C GLN A 43 26.39 -10.69 6.04
N LEU A 44 25.51 -11.69 6.07
CA LEU A 44 24.68 -11.96 7.26
C LEU A 44 25.47 -12.31 8.53
N GLY A 45 26.68 -12.85 8.41
CA GLY A 45 27.56 -13.14 9.56
C GLY A 45 28.17 -11.90 10.21
N ASN A 46 28.07 -10.74 9.56
CA ASN A 46 28.56 -9.47 10.06
C ASN A 46 27.48 -8.64 10.74
N ILE A 47 26.20 -8.98 10.58
CA ILE A 47 25.12 -8.43 11.40
C ILE A 47 25.13 -9.21 12.72
N LEU A 48 25.55 -8.56 13.80
CA LEU A 48 25.70 -9.21 15.11
C LEU A 48 24.40 -9.15 15.90
N ASP A 49 23.74 -7.99 15.88
CA ASP A 49 22.43 -7.75 16.45
C ASP A 49 21.73 -6.59 15.71
N ARG A 50 20.68 -6.05 16.32
CA ARG A 50 19.83 -4.98 15.77
C ARG A 50 20.55 -3.63 15.58
N HIS A 51 21.64 -3.38 16.31
CA HIS A 51 22.37 -2.12 16.30
C HIS A 51 23.88 -2.30 16.05
N THR A 52 24.39 -3.54 16.13
CA THR A 52 25.81 -3.83 16.03
C THR A 52 26.14 -4.61 14.75
N ALA A 53 27.14 -4.13 14.01
CA ALA A 53 27.68 -4.81 12.84
C ALA A 53 29.21 -4.84 12.83
N ARG A 54 29.78 -5.93 12.33
CA ARG A 54 31.22 -6.04 12.05
C ARG A 54 31.53 -5.48 10.67
N ILE A 55 32.46 -4.55 10.60
CA ILE A 55 33.02 -4.01 9.36
C ILE A 55 34.36 -4.71 9.12
N ILE A 56 34.45 -5.53 8.07
CA ILE A 56 35.67 -6.28 7.76
C ILE A 56 36.78 -5.31 7.35
N ALA A 57 38.01 -5.58 7.80
CA ALA A 57 39.22 -4.86 7.42
C ALA A 57 39.29 -4.61 5.89
N GLY A 58 39.61 -3.37 5.50
CA GLY A 58 39.69 -2.95 4.11
C GLY A 58 38.34 -2.79 3.39
N LEU A 59 37.21 -3.08 4.03
CA LEU A 59 35.88 -2.84 3.46
C LEU A 59 35.26 -1.54 3.95
N ARG A 60 34.42 -0.98 3.08
CA ARG A 60 33.53 0.14 3.37
C ARG A 60 32.09 -0.35 3.30
N VAL A 61 31.34 -0.10 4.37
CA VAL A 61 29.90 -0.39 4.44
C VAL A 61 29.14 0.93 4.49
N SER A 62 28.16 1.06 3.60
CA SER A 62 27.32 2.25 3.49
C SER A 62 26.01 2.09 4.24
N PHE A 63 25.65 3.11 5.03
CA PHE A 63 24.34 3.26 5.65
C PHE A 63 23.45 4.22 4.85
N GLY A 64 23.85 4.59 3.63
CA GLY A 64 23.02 5.24 2.62
C GLY A 64 21.95 4.30 2.04
N THR A 65 21.07 3.82 2.91
CA THR A 65 20.03 2.82 2.63
C THR A 65 18.67 3.33 3.09
N TYR A 66 17.60 2.61 2.70
CA TYR A 66 16.23 3.04 2.96
C TYR A 66 15.94 3.32 4.44
N PHE A 67 16.38 2.44 5.35
CA PHE A 67 16.12 2.60 6.78
C PHE A 67 17.17 3.45 7.51
N ASN A 68 18.39 3.62 7.02
CA ASN A 68 19.46 4.27 7.81
C ASN A 68 19.87 5.65 7.31
N ALA A 69 19.57 5.99 6.06
CA ALA A 69 19.70 7.36 5.59
C ALA A 69 18.63 8.26 6.23
N PHE A 70 18.99 9.52 6.48
CA PHE A 70 18.09 10.54 7.02
C PHE A 70 17.40 11.29 5.86
N PRO A 71 16.05 11.27 5.77
CA PRO A 71 15.29 11.90 4.67
C PRO A 71 15.20 13.42 4.85
N ALA A 72 16.34 14.09 4.69
CA ALA A 72 16.55 15.51 5.01
C ALA A 72 15.52 16.45 4.36
N SER A 73 15.14 16.20 3.11
CA SER A 73 14.14 17.03 2.40
C SER A 73 12.74 17.00 3.01
N TYR A 74 12.32 15.83 3.51
CA TYR A 74 11.01 15.69 4.15
C TYR A 74 11.00 16.40 5.51
N TRP A 75 12.07 16.28 6.29
CA TRP A 75 12.23 17.01 7.55
C TRP A 75 12.31 18.52 7.36
N GLN A 76 13.11 19.00 6.39
CA GLN A 76 13.23 20.43 6.09
C GLN A 76 11.88 21.03 5.66
N HIS A 77 11.13 20.31 4.82
CA HIS A 77 9.89 20.81 4.25
C HIS A 77 8.73 20.82 5.25
N TRP A 78 8.53 19.72 5.99
CA TRP A 78 7.33 19.54 6.82
C TRP A 78 7.49 19.96 8.28
N THR A 79 8.72 20.10 8.77
CA THR A 79 9.01 20.40 10.18
C THR A 79 9.78 21.71 10.35
N ALA A 80 9.85 22.18 11.58
CA ALA A 80 10.67 23.34 11.94
C ALA A 80 12.14 22.98 12.23
N VAL A 81 12.54 21.69 12.19
CA VAL A 81 13.90 21.22 12.49
C VAL A 81 14.91 21.73 11.46
N ARG A 82 15.92 22.49 11.90
CA ARG A 82 17.02 22.98 11.03
C ARG A 82 18.40 22.49 11.42
N GLN A 83 18.56 21.99 12.64
CA GLN A 83 19.80 21.42 13.14
C GLN A 83 19.56 19.97 13.53
N VAL A 84 20.38 19.08 12.98
CA VAL A 84 20.38 17.65 13.29
C VAL A 84 21.81 17.25 13.63
N ARG A 85 21.98 16.48 14.70
CA ARG A 85 23.26 15.88 15.08
C ARG A 85 23.23 14.39 14.81
N LEU A 86 24.14 13.92 13.97
CA LEU A 86 24.43 12.50 13.81
C LEU A 86 25.48 12.09 14.84
N THR A 87 25.20 11.04 15.62
CA THR A 87 26.19 10.37 16.48
C THR A 87 26.39 8.96 15.98
N VAL A 88 27.63 8.55 15.73
CA VAL A 88 28.00 7.19 15.30
C VAL A 88 28.97 6.60 16.32
N ARG A 89 28.70 5.38 16.79
CA ARG A 89 29.51 4.67 17.79
C ARG A 89 30.26 3.52 17.13
N THR A 90 31.57 3.45 17.36
CA THR A 90 32.43 2.40 16.78
C THR A 90 33.52 1.96 17.74
N SER A 91 33.94 0.70 17.60
CA SER A 91 35.17 0.16 18.23
C SER A 91 36.17 -0.29 17.17
N GLY A 92 37.45 -0.06 17.42
CA GLY A 92 38.55 -0.36 16.49
C GLY A 92 38.89 0.82 15.56
N GLU A 93 39.79 0.57 14.61
CA GLU A 93 40.28 1.57 13.67
C GLU A 93 39.34 1.70 12.47
N ALA A 94 38.64 2.83 12.40
CA ALA A 94 37.67 3.09 11.34
C ALA A 94 37.69 4.55 10.88
N THR A 95 37.22 4.78 9.66
CA THR A 95 36.90 6.10 9.13
C THR A 95 35.41 6.21 8.89
N ILE A 96 34.79 7.22 9.47
CA ILE A 96 33.39 7.59 9.26
C ILE A 96 33.34 8.68 8.19
N LEU A 97 32.52 8.47 7.16
CA LEU A 97 32.35 9.38 6.04
C LEU A 97 30.88 9.82 5.98
N VAL A 98 30.60 11.11 6.12
CA VAL A 98 29.22 11.63 6.03
C VAL A 98 28.99 12.24 4.66
N TYR A 99 27.85 11.88 4.06
CA TYR A 99 27.45 12.31 2.73
C TYR A 99 26.09 12.96 2.77
N ARG A 100 25.83 13.79 1.76
CA ARG A 100 24.50 14.27 1.41
C ARG A 100 24.22 14.07 -0.07
N SER A 101 22.96 14.27 -0.42
CA SER A 101 22.50 14.39 -1.81
C SER A 101 21.53 15.55 -1.97
N ASN A 102 21.40 16.07 -3.19
CA ASN A 102 20.32 16.99 -3.59
C ASN A 102 19.16 16.22 -4.23
N GLY A 103 18.09 16.91 -4.65
CA GLY A 103 16.92 16.30 -5.30
C GLY A 103 17.21 15.57 -6.61
N GLY A 104 18.32 15.87 -7.29
CA GLY A 104 18.79 15.14 -8.47
C GLY A 104 19.64 13.91 -8.17
N GLY A 105 19.84 13.56 -6.90
CA GLY A 105 20.67 12.41 -6.48
C GLY A 105 22.18 12.64 -6.58
N THR A 106 22.65 13.88 -6.80
CA THR A 106 24.08 14.20 -6.82
C THR A 106 24.65 14.09 -5.41
N LYS A 107 25.65 13.22 -5.22
CA LYS A 107 26.24 12.88 -3.92
C LYS A 107 27.42 13.80 -3.61
N GLN A 108 27.52 14.26 -2.37
CA GLN A 108 28.63 15.08 -1.90
C GLN A 108 29.06 14.58 -0.52
N ARG A 109 30.37 14.36 -0.33
CA ARG A 109 30.93 14.13 1.02
C ARG A 109 31.02 15.46 1.73
N ILE A 110 30.51 15.53 2.95
CA ILE A 110 30.47 16.75 3.75
C ILE A 110 31.42 16.70 4.96
N GLU A 111 31.63 15.53 5.54
CA GLU A 111 32.52 15.35 6.69
C GLU A 111 33.26 14.00 6.62
N THR A 112 34.42 13.95 7.26
CA THR A 112 35.23 12.74 7.44
C THR A 112 35.81 12.74 8.85
N ARG A 113 35.76 11.61 9.55
CA ARG A 113 36.43 11.45 10.85
C ARG A 113 37.09 10.10 10.97
N GLU A 114 38.38 10.12 11.28
CA GLU A 114 39.12 8.94 11.71
C GLU A 114 38.82 8.69 13.19
N VAL A 115 38.63 7.43 13.54
CA VAL A 115 38.24 6.97 14.87
C VAL A 115 39.12 5.79 15.27
N GLN A 116 39.59 5.82 16.51
CA GLN A 116 40.39 4.78 17.12
C GLN A 116 39.89 4.55 18.55
N GLY A 117 40.16 3.35 19.07
CA GLY A 117 39.78 2.94 20.43
C GLY A 117 38.44 2.21 20.50
N ASP A 118 38.03 1.88 21.71
CA ASP A 118 36.80 1.13 22.00
C ASP A 118 35.66 2.09 22.36
N HIS A 119 34.46 1.80 21.87
CA HIS A 119 33.22 2.54 22.13
C HIS A 119 33.30 4.05 21.85
N ALA A 120 34.06 4.44 20.83
CA ALA A 120 34.26 5.83 20.45
C ALA A 120 32.98 6.41 19.79
N ALA A 121 32.52 7.56 20.29
CA ALA A 121 31.36 8.26 19.76
C ALA A 121 31.79 9.48 18.93
N SER A 122 31.47 9.47 17.63
CA SER A 122 31.73 10.58 16.70
C SER A 122 30.46 11.36 16.40
N THR A 123 30.47 12.68 16.62
CA THR A 123 29.31 13.56 16.42
C THR A 123 29.49 14.50 15.23
N PHE A 124 28.44 14.70 14.45
CA PHE A 124 28.44 15.59 13.28
C PHE A 124 27.22 16.51 13.35
N ASP A 125 27.47 17.82 13.43
CA ASP A 125 26.42 18.84 13.44
C ASP A 125 26.06 19.23 12.00
N LEU A 126 24.80 19.05 11.64
CA LEU A 126 24.30 19.12 10.27
C LEU A 126 23.15 20.12 10.17
N VAL A 127 23.15 20.90 9.09
CA VAL A 127 22.14 21.92 8.82
C VAL A 127 21.20 21.47 7.70
N LEU A 128 19.90 21.62 7.90
CA LEU A 128 18.86 21.32 6.92
C LEU A 128 18.42 22.59 6.17
N ASP A 129 19.28 23.10 5.28
CA ASP A 129 19.01 24.32 4.48
C ASP A 129 19.00 24.12 2.96
N GLN A 130 19.57 23.02 2.47
CA GLN A 130 19.81 22.75 1.04
C GLN A 130 19.03 21.54 0.49
N TYR A 131 17.83 21.27 1.03
CA TYR A 131 17.03 20.09 0.70
C TYR A 131 15.58 20.41 0.24
N SER A 132 15.37 21.54 -0.46
CA SER A 132 14.02 22.02 -0.80
C SER A 132 13.23 21.13 -1.76
N ASP A 133 13.90 20.55 -2.77
CA ASP A 133 13.30 19.72 -3.83
C ASP A 133 13.63 18.23 -3.66
N GLY A 134 14.45 17.88 -2.67
CA GLY A 134 14.86 16.51 -2.39
C GLY A 134 16.20 16.42 -1.68
N GLY A 135 16.62 15.19 -1.41
CA GLY A 135 17.91 14.87 -0.83
C GLY A 135 17.85 14.18 0.52
N TRP A 136 18.98 13.53 0.82
CA TRP A 136 19.24 12.67 1.96
C TRP A 136 20.57 13.02 2.60
N ILE A 137 20.75 12.64 3.87
CA ILE A 137 22.05 12.59 4.55
C ILE A 137 22.28 11.17 5.03
N TRP A 138 23.50 10.65 4.91
CA TRP A 138 23.86 9.34 5.42
C TRP A 138 25.34 9.27 5.80
N PHE A 139 25.75 8.16 6.38
CA PHE A 139 27.14 7.90 6.71
C PHE A 139 27.60 6.53 6.20
N ASP A 140 28.90 6.39 6.00
CA ASP A 140 29.56 5.13 5.68
C ASP A 140 30.66 4.88 6.73
N VAL A 141 30.90 3.62 7.05
CA VAL A 141 31.98 3.19 7.95
C VAL A 141 32.97 2.37 7.12
N ALA A 142 34.22 2.80 7.08
CA ALA A 142 35.32 2.07 6.44
C ALA A 142 36.29 1.58 7.51
N ALA A 143 36.50 0.27 7.57
CA ALA A 143 37.52 -0.30 8.44
C ALA A 143 38.88 -0.25 7.72
N ASP A 144 39.93 0.13 8.46
CA ASP A 144 41.28 0.24 7.89
C ASP A 144 41.99 -1.12 7.91
N GLN A 145 43.08 -1.28 8.68
CA GLN A 145 43.91 -2.49 8.67
C GLN A 145 43.30 -3.67 9.44
N SER A 146 42.38 -3.40 10.36
CA SER A 146 41.74 -4.39 11.21
C SER A 146 40.21 -4.27 11.14
N ASN A 147 39.49 -5.31 11.57
CA ASN A 147 38.04 -5.24 11.63
C ASN A 147 37.62 -4.17 12.64
N ALA A 148 36.60 -3.39 12.27
CA ALA A 148 35.95 -2.46 13.18
C ALA A 148 34.55 -2.97 13.55
N LEU A 149 34.02 -2.50 14.68
CA LEU A 149 32.63 -2.70 15.06
C LEU A 149 31.88 -1.38 14.90
N PHE A 150 30.75 -1.42 14.20
CA PHE A 150 29.70 -0.43 14.30
C PHE A 150 28.80 -0.82 15.47
N GLU A 151 28.51 0.12 16.36
CA GLU A 151 27.81 -0.11 17.63
C GLU A 151 26.55 0.78 17.75
N GLY A 152 26.03 1.22 16.62
CA GLY A 152 24.84 2.04 16.53
C GLY A 152 25.11 3.47 16.10
N ALA A 153 24.05 4.11 15.63
CA ALA A 153 24.04 5.53 15.33
C ALA A 153 22.65 6.12 15.58
N GLU A 154 22.60 7.41 15.85
CA GLU A 154 21.37 8.14 16.14
C GLU A 154 21.41 9.54 15.52
N TRP A 155 20.26 9.96 15.01
CA TRP A 155 20.01 11.31 14.51
C TRP A 155 19.19 12.05 15.56
N THR A 156 19.71 13.16 16.07
CA THR A 156 19.12 13.89 17.20
C THR A 156 18.93 15.37 16.87
N THR A 157 18.10 16.07 17.63
CA THR A 157 17.96 17.53 17.57
C THR A 157 17.78 18.10 18.98
N GLU A 158 18.12 19.36 19.16
CA GLU A 158 17.81 20.13 20.38
C GLU A 158 16.49 20.89 20.26
N GLN A 159 15.88 20.89 19.06
CA GLN A 159 14.59 21.51 18.83
C GLN A 159 13.49 20.72 19.52
N GLU A 160 12.62 21.41 20.26
CA GLU A 160 11.48 20.78 20.90
C GLU A 160 10.41 20.39 19.87
N PRO A 161 9.70 19.26 20.08
CA PRO A 161 8.59 18.88 19.22
C PRO A 161 7.44 19.89 19.31
N VAL A 162 6.74 20.11 18.20
CA VAL A 162 5.62 21.08 18.12
C VAL A 162 4.39 20.56 18.88
N ARG A 163 4.27 19.25 19.01
CA ARG A 163 3.21 18.58 19.79
C ARG A 163 3.75 17.34 20.49
N GLY A 164 3.11 16.97 21.59
CA GLY A 164 3.45 15.79 22.37
C GLY A 164 2.62 14.58 22.00
N GLY A 165 2.23 13.83 23.04
CA GLY A 165 1.25 12.76 22.99
C GLY A 165 1.72 11.46 22.35
N LYS A 166 1.14 10.36 22.81
CA LYS A 166 1.42 9.01 22.32
C LYS A 166 0.46 8.63 21.19
N ALA A 167 0.73 7.52 20.54
CA ALA A 167 -0.16 6.94 19.54
C ALA A 167 -0.91 5.73 20.09
N SER A 168 -2.21 5.63 19.82
CA SER A 168 -2.93 4.36 19.90
C SER A 168 -2.77 3.61 18.58
N ILE A 169 -2.27 2.38 18.61
CA ILE A 169 -2.20 1.50 17.44
C ILE A 169 -3.55 0.81 17.25
N GLY A 170 -4.09 0.84 16.04
CA GLY A 170 -5.32 0.15 15.66
C GLY A 170 -5.06 -0.94 14.64
N ILE A 171 -5.09 -2.20 15.06
CA ILE A 171 -4.90 -3.38 14.21
C ILE A 171 -6.28 -3.93 13.84
N THR A 172 -6.63 -3.94 12.55
CA THR A 172 -7.90 -4.51 12.06
C THR A 172 -7.68 -5.91 11.54
N THR A 173 -8.38 -6.92 12.07
CA THR A 173 -8.18 -8.32 11.63
C THR A 173 -9.46 -9.05 11.24
N TYR A 174 -9.35 -9.96 10.26
CA TYR A 174 -10.40 -10.91 9.89
C TYR A 174 -9.81 -12.27 9.49
N ASN A 175 -9.85 -13.24 10.40
CA ASN A 175 -9.35 -14.61 10.21
C ASN A 175 -7.87 -14.67 9.77
N LYS A 176 -7.02 -13.83 10.36
CA LYS A 176 -5.55 -13.90 10.20
C LYS A 176 -4.84 -13.84 11.56
N PRO A 177 -5.18 -14.74 12.48
CA PRO A 177 -4.73 -14.61 13.86
C PRO A 177 -3.21 -14.79 14.02
N ASP A 178 -2.58 -15.63 13.19
CA ASP A 178 -1.11 -15.83 13.21
C ASP A 178 -0.34 -14.54 12.97
N TYR A 179 -0.71 -13.76 11.94
CA TYR A 179 -0.05 -12.48 11.66
C TYR A 179 -0.24 -11.46 12.79
N CYS A 180 -1.42 -11.47 13.43
CA CYS A 180 -1.67 -10.61 14.59
C CYS A 180 -0.75 -10.98 15.75
N VAL A 181 -0.60 -12.28 16.05
CA VAL A 181 0.32 -12.74 17.10
C VAL A 181 1.77 -12.39 16.76
N GLU A 182 2.22 -12.58 15.51
CA GLU A 182 3.56 -12.15 15.05
C GLU A 182 3.78 -10.66 15.26
N THR A 183 2.80 -9.83 14.87
CA THR A 183 2.87 -8.37 15.02
C THR A 183 2.91 -7.94 16.49
N LEU A 184 2.09 -8.55 17.34
CA LEU A 184 2.08 -8.27 18.78
C LEU A 184 3.42 -8.65 19.44
N ASN A 185 4.05 -9.76 19.01
CA ASN A 185 5.37 -10.15 19.50
C ASN A 185 6.44 -9.15 19.07
N ALA A 186 6.43 -8.72 17.81
CA ALA A 186 7.36 -7.71 17.32
C ALA A 186 7.24 -6.37 18.07
N LEU A 187 6.02 -5.98 18.49
CA LEU A 187 5.81 -4.83 19.37
C LEU A 187 6.34 -5.08 20.80
N ALA A 188 6.08 -6.26 21.36
CA ALA A 188 6.54 -6.61 22.70
C ALA A 188 8.08 -6.72 22.79
N ASP A 189 8.74 -7.04 21.68
CA ASP A 189 10.21 -7.11 21.54
C ASP A 189 10.85 -5.73 21.31
N ALA A 190 10.05 -4.66 21.17
CA ALA A 190 10.51 -3.29 20.87
C ALA A 190 10.08 -2.29 21.96
N PRO A 191 10.71 -2.31 23.16
CA PRO A 191 10.32 -1.46 24.29
C PRO A 191 10.44 0.05 24.00
N ASP A 192 11.41 0.45 23.18
CA ASP A 192 11.59 1.84 22.74
C ASP A 192 10.43 2.36 21.87
N VAL A 193 9.72 1.46 21.18
CA VAL A 193 8.49 1.79 20.45
C VAL A 193 7.33 1.94 21.42
N LEU A 194 7.25 1.10 22.47
CA LEU A 194 6.19 1.17 23.47
C LEU A 194 6.22 2.50 24.25
N ASP A 195 7.37 3.16 24.36
CA ASP A 195 7.49 4.51 24.96
C ASP A 195 6.65 5.57 24.22
N VAL A 196 6.41 5.39 22.92
CA VAL A 196 5.59 6.30 22.11
C VAL A 196 4.17 5.79 21.86
N VAL A 197 3.82 4.61 22.39
CA VAL A 197 2.50 3.97 22.25
C VAL A 197 1.71 4.10 23.56
N ASP A 198 0.44 4.46 23.43
CA ASP A 198 -0.52 4.53 24.55
C ASP A 198 -1.28 3.21 24.70
N ARG A 199 -1.88 2.74 23.60
CA ARG A 199 -2.67 1.52 23.56
C ARG A 199 -2.51 0.79 22.23
N VAL A 200 -2.70 -0.52 22.24
CA VAL A 200 -2.87 -1.36 21.06
C VAL A 200 -4.30 -1.90 21.07
N PHE A 201 -5.13 -1.41 20.15
CA PHE A 201 -6.47 -1.91 19.91
C PHE A 201 -6.43 -2.95 18.79
N LEU A 202 -6.66 -4.22 19.15
CA LEU A 202 -6.84 -5.30 18.18
C LEU A 202 -8.34 -5.47 17.91
N ILE A 203 -8.80 -5.04 16.74
CA ILE A 203 -10.21 -5.13 16.34
C ILE A 203 -10.42 -6.45 15.60
N ASP A 204 -10.83 -7.48 16.33
CA ASP A 204 -11.09 -8.82 15.80
C ASP A 204 -12.51 -8.91 15.24
N GLN A 205 -12.60 -8.98 13.91
CA GLN A 205 -13.85 -9.11 13.16
C GLN A 205 -14.12 -10.54 12.68
N GLY A 206 -13.24 -11.48 13.03
CA GLY A 206 -13.19 -12.84 12.52
C GLY A 206 -14.05 -13.84 13.30
N THR A 207 -14.06 -15.05 12.76
CA THR A 207 -14.53 -16.27 13.43
C THR A 207 -13.39 -17.12 13.94
N ASP A 208 -12.22 -17.01 13.32
CA ASP A 208 -10.96 -17.60 13.79
C ASP A 208 -10.25 -16.55 14.66
N LEU A 209 -10.44 -16.67 15.97
CA LEU A 209 -10.16 -15.61 16.94
C LEU A 209 -8.67 -15.57 17.29
N VAL A 210 -8.14 -14.34 17.44
CA VAL A 210 -6.75 -14.16 17.88
C VAL A 210 -6.55 -14.62 19.32
N GLU A 211 -7.51 -14.32 20.21
CA GLU A 211 -7.47 -14.73 21.62
C GLU A 211 -7.52 -16.25 21.82
N ALA A 212 -7.94 -17.00 20.79
CA ALA A 212 -8.01 -18.46 20.82
C ALA A 212 -6.71 -19.15 20.38
N GLN A 213 -5.71 -18.41 19.90
CA GLN A 213 -4.44 -18.99 19.47
C GLN A 213 -3.58 -19.37 20.68
N GLU A 214 -2.95 -20.55 20.61
CA GLU A 214 -2.05 -21.06 21.65
C GLU A 214 -0.93 -20.08 22.07
N PRO A 215 -0.24 -19.36 21.15
CA PRO A 215 0.77 -18.37 21.52
C PRO A 215 0.24 -17.03 22.06
N PHE A 216 -1.07 -16.76 21.98
CA PHE A 216 -1.63 -15.45 22.35
C PHE A 216 -1.47 -15.09 23.85
N PRO A 217 -1.73 -15.98 24.83
CA PRO A 217 -1.65 -15.62 26.24
C PRO A 217 -0.28 -15.06 26.66
N ALA A 218 0.81 -15.62 26.12
CA ALA A 218 2.17 -15.18 26.43
C ALA A 218 2.44 -13.74 25.96
N VAL A 219 2.03 -13.39 24.73
CA VAL A 219 2.23 -12.03 24.21
C VAL A 219 1.28 -11.01 24.87
N ALA A 220 0.06 -11.44 25.20
CA ALA A 220 -0.89 -10.61 25.93
C ALA A 220 -0.38 -10.26 27.34
N GLU A 221 0.24 -11.21 28.05
CA GLU A 221 0.89 -10.95 29.35
C GLU A 221 2.02 -9.93 29.23
N ARG A 222 2.88 -10.06 28.22
CA ARG A 222 4.00 -9.14 27.97
C ARG A 222 3.56 -7.71 27.66
N LEU A 223 2.48 -7.55 26.90
CA LEU A 223 1.91 -6.23 26.57
C LEU A 223 1.03 -5.67 27.70
N GLY A 224 0.53 -6.55 28.57
CA GLY A 224 -0.27 -6.19 29.75
C GLY A 224 -1.44 -5.29 29.40
N GLU A 225 -1.61 -4.21 30.16
CA GLU A 225 -2.68 -3.24 29.93
C GLU A 225 -2.56 -2.50 28.60
N THR A 226 -1.39 -2.49 27.95
CA THR A 226 -1.21 -1.82 26.66
C THR A 226 -2.09 -2.45 25.58
N LEU A 227 -2.34 -3.76 25.64
CA LEU A 227 -3.18 -4.45 24.67
C LEU A 227 -4.66 -4.45 25.08
N ARG A 228 -5.54 -4.16 24.13
CA ARG A 228 -6.99 -4.34 24.27
C ARG A 228 -7.55 -5.01 23.00
N VAL A 229 -8.08 -6.22 23.16
CA VAL A 229 -8.82 -6.90 22.10
C VAL A 229 -10.28 -6.48 22.12
N LEU A 230 -10.84 -6.14 20.96
CA LEU A 230 -12.21 -5.73 20.77
C LEU A 230 -12.84 -6.57 19.67
N ARG A 231 -13.89 -7.31 20.04
CA ARG A 231 -14.65 -8.13 19.08
C ARG A 231 -15.81 -7.32 18.49
N GLN A 232 -16.05 -7.50 17.20
CA GLN A 232 -17.23 -6.98 16.50
C GLN A 232 -17.53 -7.83 15.25
N PRO A 233 -18.69 -7.70 14.61
CA PRO A 233 -18.92 -8.36 13.32
C PRO A 233 -18.05 -7.81 12.21
N ASN A 234 -18.03 -8.52 11.08
CA ASN A 234 -17.32 -8.09 9.89
C ASN A 234 -17.97 -6.84 9.24
N LEU A 235 -17.37 -5.68 9.53
CA LEU A 235 -17.70 -4.40 8.92
C LEU A 235 -16.64 -3.95 7.90
N GLY A 236 -15.77 -4.89 7.48
CA GLY A 236 -14.66 -4.66 6.58
C GLY A 236 -13.51 -3.86 7.20
N GLY A 237 -12.53 -3.49 6.38
CA GLY A 237 -11.42 -2.62 6.77
C GLY A 237 -11.93 -1.29 7.31
N SER A 238 -12.86 -0.63 6.62
CA SER A 238 -13.39 0.67 7.03
C SER A 238 -14.00 0.65 8.43
N GLY A 239 -14.72 -0.42 8.78
CA GLY A 239 -15.34 -0.58 10.09
C GLY A 239 -14.34 -0.91 11.20
N GLY A 240 -13.30 -1.69 10.91
CA GLY A 240 -12.22 -1.95 11.87
C GLY A 240 -11.38 -0.71 12.16
N PHE A 241 -10.97 0.01 11.11
CA PHE A 241 -10.22 1.25 11.28
C PHE A 241 -11.07 2.34 11.94
N ALA A 242 -12.35 2.47 11.59
CA ALA A 242 -13.26 3.38 12.29
C ALA A 242 -13.38 3.02 13.78
N ARG A 243 -13.41 1.73 14.14
CA ARG A 243 -13.45 1.31 15.55
C ARG A 243 -12.19 1.75 16.28
N ALA A 244 -11.01 1.52 15.70
CA ALA A 244 -9.75 1.99 16.28
C ALA A 244 -9.71 3.52 16.45
N MET A 245 -10.21 4.28 15.47
CA MET A 245 -10.31 5.74 15.58
C MET A 245 -11.24 6.16 16.74
N VAL A 246 -12.41 5.53 16.88
CA VAL A 246 -13.37 5.82 17.98
C VAL A 246 -12.75 5.54 19.35
N GLU A 247 -12.08 4.40 19.49
CA GLU A 247 -11.47 4.00 20.76
C GLU A 247 -10.27 4.91 21.10
N THR A 248 -9.53 5.38 20.08
CA THR A 248 -8.44 6.35 20.26
C THR A 248 -8.96 7.72 20.68
N LEU A 249 -10.04 8.21 20.06
CA LEU A 249 -10.65 9.50 20.43
C LEU A 249 -11.17 9.54 21.87
N ALA A 250 -11.43 8.38 22.47
CA ALA A 250 -11.84 8.24 23.86
C ALA A 250 -10.66 8.25 24.86
N ARG A 251 -9.41 8.34 24.39
CA ARG A 251 -8.21 8.42 25.24
C ARG A 251 -7.66 9.83 25.29
N GLU A 252 -7.34 10.29 26.50
CA GLU A 252 -6.79 11.64 26.72
C GLU A 252 -5.29 11.72 26.35
N ASP A 253 -4.55 10.62 26.53
CA ASP A 253 -3.08 10.58 26.30
C ASP A 253 -2.69 10.28 24.83
N SER A 254 -3.67 10.05 23.96
CA SER A 254 -3.47 9.76 22.53
C SER A 254 -3.66 11.00 21.66
N ASP A 255 -2.55 11.54 21.16
CA ASP A 255 -2.57 12.60 20.15
C ASP A 255 -2.65 12.06 18.72
N PHE A 256 -2.43 10.74 18.55
CA PHE A 256 -2.45 10.07 17.26
C PHE A 256 -3.16 8.72 17.31
N VAL A 257 -3.75 8.32 16.19
CA VAL A 257 -4.04 6.91 15.88
C VAL A 257 -3.04 6.43 14.83
N GLN A 258 -2.41 5.28 15.07
CA GLN A 258 -1.58 4.56 14.11
C GLN A 258 -2.39 3.37 13.58
N LEU A 259 -3.02 3.52 12.43
CA LEU A 259 -3.72 2.41 11.79
C LEU A 259 -2.69 1.41 11.27
N LEU A 260 -3.00 0.11 11.38
CA LEU A 260 -2.18 -1.01 10.95
C LEU A 260 -3.09 -2.14 10.41
N ASP A 261 -2.73 -2.75 9.29
CA ASP A 261 -3.45 -3.94 8.77
C ASP A 261 -2.99 -5.22 9.47
N ASP A 262 -3.70 -6.33 9.28
CA ASP A 262 -3.40 -7.61 9.93
C ASP A 262 -2.31 -8.43 9.21
N ASP A 263 -2.21 -8.43 7.88
CA ASP A 263 -1.24 -9.24 7.10
C ASP A 263 0.04 -8.50 6.75
N VAL A 264 0.66 -7.93 7.79
CA VAL A 264 1.92 -7.20 7.70
C VAL A 264 3.03 -7.83 8.51
N ARG A 265 4.26 -7.50 8.13
CA ARG A 265 5.42 -7.56 9.02
C ARG A 265 5.93 -6.15 9.25
N ILE A 266 5.96 -5.74 10.50
CA ILE A 266 6.38 -4.38 10.87
C ILE A 266 7.91 -4.29 10.99
N GLU A 267 8.43 -3.11 10.65
CA GLU A 267 9.72 -2.62 11.14
C GLU A 267 9.41 -1.73 12.36
N PRO A 268 9.58 -2.18 13.61
CA PRO A 268 9.11 -1.44 14.80
C PRO A 268 9.63 0.00 14.87
N GLU A 269 10.87 0.25 14.45
CA GLU A 269 11.45 1.59 14.41
C GLU A 269 10.67 2.52 13.44
N SER A 270 9.98 1.97 12.44
CA SER A 270 9.09 2.76 11.56
C SER A 270 7.88 3.33 12.31
N ILE A 271 7.32 2.62 13.29
CA ILE A 271 6.23 3.13 14.14
C ILE A 271 6.75 4.29 15.00
N ARG A 272 7.94 4.14 15.59
CA ARG A 272 8.55 5.24 16.36
C ARG A 272 8.79 6.46 15.48
N ARG A 273 9.37 6.27 14.29
CA ARG A 273 9.65 7.34 13.31
C ARG A 273 8.39 8.05 12.83
N SER A 274 7.30 7.34 12.57
CA SER A 274 6.04 7.98 12.16
C SER A 274 5.51 8.90 13.25
N VAL A 275 5.47 8.43 14.51
CA VAL A 275 5.01 9.21 15.67
C VAL A 275 5.90 10.41 15.91
N VAL A 276 7.22 10.21 15.89
CA VAL A 276 8.19 11.30 16.08
C VAL A 276 8.06 12.34 14.97
N PHE A 277 7.99 11.93 13.69
CA PHE A 277 7.76 12.88 12.60
C PHE A 277 6.43 13.64 12.76
N GLY A 278 5.36 12.95 13.15
CA GLY A 278 4.05 13.55 13.45
C GLY A 278 4.10 14.60 14.58
N ARG A 279 4.97 14.42 15.58
CA ARG A 279 5.23 15.39 16.66
C ARG A 279 5.97 16.65 16.20
N TYR A 280 6.82 16.53 15.19
CA TYR A 280 7.61 17.64 14.65
C TYR A 280 6.97 18.35 13.44
N ALA A 281 5.99 17.73 12.78
CA ALA A 281 5.29 18.33 11.66
C ALA A 281 4.68 19.68 12.06
N SER A 282 4.97 20.73 11.30
CA SER A 282 4.59 22.12 11.59
C SER A 282 3.07 22.34 11.61
N VAL A 283 2.33 21.53 10.85
CA VAL A 283 0.87 21.42 10.86
C VAL A 283 0.45 19.99 11.21
N PRO A 284 -0.81 19.73 11.60
CA PRO A 284 -1.30 18.36 11.72
C PRO A 284 -1.21 17.66 10.36
N THR A 285 -0.42 16.61 10.29
CA THR A 285 -0.06 15.92 9.05
C THR A 285 -0.36 14.43 9.20
N ILE A 286 -0.96 13.83 8.19
CA ILE A 286 -1.12 12.38 8.09
C ILE A 286 0.22 11.79 7.64
N VAL A 287 0.77 10.86 8.41
CA VAL A 287 2.09 10.26 8.14
C VAL A 287 1.90 8.81 7.72
N GLY A 288 2.04 8.58 6.42
CA GLY A 288 1.91 7.28 5.80
C GLY A 288 3.24 6.52 5.72
N ALA A 289 3.19 5.22 5.90
CA ALA A 289 4.31 4.34 5.64
C ALA A 289 4.36 3.92 4.18
N HIS A 290 5.56 3.71 3.66
CA HIS A 290 5.76 2.95 2.43
C HIS A 290 5.45 1.45 2.64
N MET A 291 5.12 0.78 1.54
CA MET A 291 4.79 -0.64 1.53
C MET A 291 5.80 -1.43 0.69
N PHE A 292 6.54 -2.33 1.32
CA PHE A 292 7.30 -3.37 0.65
C PHE A 292 6.45 -4.61 0.42
N ASP A 293 6.76 -5.37 -0.62
CA ASP A 293 6.11 -6.64 -0.90
C ASP A 293 6.56 -7.72 0.10
N LEU A 294 5.64 -8.36 0.81
CA LEU A 294 5.97 -9.40 1.78
C LEU A 294 6.60 -10.64 1.15
N LEU A 295 6.30 -10.94 -0.11
CA LEU A 295 6.81 -12.11 -0.84
C LEU A 295 8.07 -11.79 -1.66
N ASP A 296 8.33 -10.51 -1.93
CA ASP A 296 9.49 -9.99 -2.68
C ASP A 296 10.08 -8.81 -1.89
N ARG A 297 10.68 -9.12 -0.75
CA ARG A 297 10.94 -8.19 0.36
C ARG A 297 11.79 -6.94 0.07
N PRO A 298 12.77 -6.93 -0.84
CA PRO A 298 13.49 -5.69 -1.19
C PRO A 298 12.69 -4.76 -2.11
N LYS A 299 11.47 -5.13 -2.50
CA LYS A 299 10.71 -4.43 -3.53
C LYS A 299 9.65 -3.51 -2.95
N LEU A 300 9.84 -2.22 -3.17
CA LEU A 300 8.94 -1.15 -2.79
C LEU A 300 7.81 -1.02 -3.81
N HIS A 301 6.56 -1.00 -3.34
CA HIS A 301 5.38 -0.88 -4.19
C HIS A 301 5.28 0.49 -4.87
N ALA A 302 5.29 1.56 -4.09
CA ALA A 302 5.21 2.93 -4.57
C ALA A 302 5.92 3.89 -3.61
N TRP A 303 6.46 4.99 -4.14
CA TRP A 303 7.09 6.05 -3.33
C TRP A 303 6.08 7.13 -2.91
N ALA A 304 5.15 7.49 -3.78
CA ALA A 304 4.07 8.40 -3.47
C ALA A 304 2.88 8.08 -4.37
N GLU A 305 1.67 8.07 -3.79
CA GLU A 305 0.44 7.80 -4.52
C GLU A 305 -0.45 9.04 -4.58
N VAL A 306 -1.06 9.26 -5.74
CA VAL A 306 -1.90 10.43 -6.04
C VAL A 306 -3.23 10.00 -6.64
N VAL A 307 -4.24 10.87 -6.58
CA VAL A 307 -5.54 10.66 -7.24
C VAL A 307 -5.66 11.60 -8.42
N ASP A 308 -5.53 11.07 -9.64
CA ASP A 308 -5.71 11.84 -10.86
C ASP A 308 -7.17 12.31 -10.97
N ASP A 309 -7.43 13.61 -10.97
CA ASP A 309 -8.78 14.16 -10.88
C ASP A 309 -9.68 13.80 -12.08
N ALA A 310 -9.13 13.85 -13.30
CA ALA A 310 -9.91 13.63 -14.52
C ALA A 310 -10.47 12.20 -14.66
N PRO A 311 -9.70 11.11 -14.49
CA PRO A 311 -10.26 9.77 -14.39
C PRO A 311 -10.81 9.49 -12.98
N PHE A 312 -10.46 10.29 -11.98
CA PHE A 312 -10.64 10.02 -10.56
C PHE A 312 -10.12 8.63 -10.20
N MET A 313 -8.81 8.43 -10.38
CA MET A 313 -8.14 7.14 -10.18
C MET A 313 -6.84 7.33 -9.41
N TRP A 314 -6.60 6.46 -8.43
CA TRP A 314 -5.30 6.41 -7.79
C TRP A 314 -4.22 5.94 -8.77
N ARG A 315 -2.98 6.39 -8.57
CA ARG A 315 -1.78 5.83 -9.18
C ARG A 315 -0.54 6.21 -8.37
N ALA A 316 0.53 5.47 -8.58
CA ALA A 316 1.85 5.91 -8.17
C ALA A 316 2.34 7.08 -9.05
N LEU A 317 3.07 8.02 -8.47
CA LEU A 317 3.94 8.93 -9.23
C LEU A 317 5.09 8.11 -9.85
N PHE A 318 5.43 8.38 -11.12
CA PHE A 318 6.41 7.58 -11.88
C PHE A 318 6.07 6.08 -11.93
N GLN A 319 4.80 5.76 -12.19
CA GLN A 319 4.28 4.38 -12.23
C GLN A 319 5.04 3.45 -13.21
N GLU A 320 5.72 4.01 -14.20
CA GLU A 320 6.57 3.29 -15.15
C GLU A 320 7.93 2.85 -14.59
N ARG A 321 8.33 3.40 -13.43
CA ARG A 321 9.56 3.07 -12.70
C ARG A 321 9.29 2.28 -11.41
N LEU A 322 8.03 2.08 -11.06
CA LEU A 322 7.60 1.39 -9.85
C LEU A 322 6.85 0.09 -10.20
N PRO A 323 6.95 -0.98 -9.39
CA PRO A 323 7.67 -1.06 -8.11
C PRO A 323 9.21 -1.00 -8.26
N HIS A 324 9.89 -0.51 -7.23
CA HIS A 324 11.36 -0.36 -7.20
C HIS A 324 12.01 -1.46 -6.37
N ASP A 325 13.05 -2.12 -6.90
CA ASP A 325 13.75 -3.23 -6.25
C ASP A 325 15.13 -2.78 -5.74
N PHE A 326 15.28 -2.68 -4.41
CA PHE A 326 16.52 -2.24 -3.78
C PHE A 326 17.66 -3.26 -3.88
N SER A 327 17.37 -4.52 -4.21
CA SER A 327 18.41 -5.53 -4.48
C SER A 327 19.08 -5.32 -5.84
N VAL A 328 18.35 -4.71 -6.79
CA VAL A 328 18.81 -4.41 -8.14
C VAL A 328 19.45 -3.02 -8.22
N ALA A 329 18.88 -2.03 -7.54
CA ALA A 329 19.44 -0.68 -7.45
C ALA A 329 19.20 -0.13 -6.04
N ASN A 330 20.27 0.08 -5.26
CA ASN A 330 20.12 0.64 -3.92
C ASN A 330 19.64 2.12 -3.97
N LEU A 331 19.40 2.71 -2.78
CA LEU A 331 19.03 4.13 -2.65
C LEU A 331 20.02 5.05 -3.39
N ARG A 332 21.33 4.86 -3.15
CA ARG A 332 22.38 5.70 -3.71
C ARG A 332 22.41 5.65 -5.24
N GLN A 333 22.01 4.56 -5.87
CA GLN A 333 22.01 4.42 -7.33
C GLN A 333 20.68 4.80 -7.98
N SER A 334 19.75 5.36 -7.21
CA SER A 334 18.38 5.60 -7.67
C SER A 334 18.01 7.08 -7.56
N PRO A 335 18.48 7.96 -8.49
CA PRO A 335 18.23 9.41 -8.44
C PRO A 335 16.77 9.80 -8.21
N LEU A 336 15.82 9.03 -8.77
CA LEU A 336 14.39 9.23 -8.56
C LEU A 336 14.00 9.29 -7.07
N LEU A 337 14.61 8.44 -6.24
CA LEU A 337 14.30 8.33 -4.81
C LEU A 337 14.95 9.44 -3.96
N HIS A 338 15.73 10.31 -4.59
CA HIS A 338 16.25 11.51 -3.96
C HIS A 338 15.31 12.70 -4.10
N MET A 339 14.32 12.65 -4.99
CA MET A 339 13.30 13.70 -5.09
C MET A 339 12.36 13.69 -3.88
N ARG A 340 11.92 14.87 -3.44
CA ARG A 340 10.76 14.97 -2.55
C ARG A 340 9.50 14.82 -3.39
N LEU A 341 8.76 13.73 -3.19
CA LEU A 341 7.50 13.47 -3.88
C LEU A 341 6.33 13.59 -2.89
N ASP A 342 5.33 14.38 -3.26
CA ASP A 342 4.14 14.61 -2.46
C ASP A 342 3.02 13.62 -2.84
N ALA A 343 2.36 13.07 -1.83
CA ALA A 343 1.27 12.11 -1.98
C ALA A 343 -0.10 12.79 -1.73
N ASP A 344 -1.14 12.35 -2.43
CA ASP A 344 -2.52 12.74 -2.09
C ASP A 344 -3.09 11.84 -0.98
N TYR A 345 -2.61 10.61 -0.87
CA TYR A 345 -3.06 9.64 0.12
C TYR A 345 -1.98 8.62 0.46
N ASN A 346 -2.19 7.89 1.55
CA ASN A 346 -1.41 6.71 1.87
C ASN A 346 -2.36 5.61 2.31
N GLY A 347 -2.07 4.36 1.92
CA GLY A 347 -2.87 3.23 2.37
C GLY A 347 -2.76 3.01 3.88
N TRP A 348 -3.80 2.40 4.45
CA TRP A 348 -3.91 2.13 5.88
C TRP A 348 -3.24 0.83 6.32
N TRP A 349 -2.34 0.27 5.50
CA TRP A 349 -1.42 -0.78 5.95
C TRP A 349 -0.59 -0.31 7.14
N MET A 350 -0.12 0.95 7.13
CA MET A 350 0.40 1.67 8.28
C MET A 350 0.30 3.18 8.06
N CYS A 351 -0.59 3.84 8.79
CA CYS A 351 -0.86 5.28 8.63
C CYS A 351 -1.15 5.96 9.97
N LEU A 352 -0.33 6.96 10.32
CA LEU A 352 -0.50 7.78 11.51
C LEU A 352 -1.40 8.98 11.19
N ILE A 353 -2.45 9.17 11.98
CA ILE A 353 -3.41 10.26 11.83
C ILE A 353 -3.50 11.01 13.16
N PRO A 354 -3.27 12.34 13.19
CA PRO A 354 -3.50 13.14 14.39
C PRO A 354 -4.98 13.11 14.82
N THR A 355 -5.25 13.00 16.11
CA THR A 355 -6.64 12.98 16.62
C THR A 355 -7.37 14.31 16.36
N SER A 356 -6.64 15.43 16.25
CA SER A 356 -7.19 16.71 15.80
C SER A 356 -7.78 16.63 14.38
N VAL A 357 -7.16 15.88 13.47
CA VAL A 357 -7.68 15.67 12.11
C VAL A 357 -8.97 14.86 12.17
N LEU A 358 -9.02 13.78 12.97
CA LEU A 358 -10.23 12.97 13.14
C LEU A 358 -11.41 13.79 13.69
N ARG A 359 -11.14 14.68 14.67
CA ARG A 359 -12.18 15.56 15.25
C ARG A 359 -12.71 16.56 14.22
N GLU A 360 -11.85 17.06 13.34
CA GLU A 360 -12.22 18.06 12.33
C GLU A 360 -12.98 17.44 11.15
N ILE A 361 -12.49 16.34 10.58
CA ILE A 361 -13.01 15.80 9.30
C ILE A 361 -13.86 14.53 9.47
N GLY A 362 -14.02 14.02 10.68
CA GLY A 362 -14.68 12.75 10.97
C GLY A 362 -13.85 11.51 10.62
N LEU A 363 -14.45 10.33 10.77
CA LEU A 363 -13.81 9.01 10.72
C LEU A 363 -13.79 8.40 9.30
N SER A 364 -13.48 7.11 9.17
CA SER A 364 -13.58 6.40 7.90
C SER A 364 -14.97 6.49 7.26
N LEU A 365 -15.02 6.57 5.92
CA LEU A 365 -16.24 6.36 5.16
C LEU A 365 -16.72 4.91 5.37
N PRO A 366 -18.03 4.61 5.55
CA PRO A 366 -18.53 3.24 5.68
C PRO A 366 -18.48 2.48 4.34
N ALA A 367 -17.27 2.24 3.84
CA ALA A 367 -16.97 1.74 2.50
C ALA A 367 -16.75 0.22 2.44
N PHE A 368 -16.75 -0.46 3.59
CA PHE A 368 -16.34 -1.85 3.79
C PHE A 368 -14.84 -2.07 3.48
N ILE A 369 -14.43 -1.94 2.21
CA ILE A 369 -13.01 -2.00 1.77
C ILE A 369 -12.79 -1.09 0.58
N LYS A 370 -11.53 -0.67 0.34
CA LYS A 370 -11.07 0.12 -0.82
C LYS A 370 -11.60 1.56 -0.80
N TRP A 371 -10.74 2.50 -1.22
CA TRP A 371 -11.00 3.94 -1.33
C TRP A 371 -11.27 4.66 -0.01
N ASP A 372 -11.41 3.98 1.11
CA ASP A 372 -11.58 4.58 2.43
C ASP A 372 -10.34 5.36 2.86
N ASP A 373 -9.16 4.79 2.64
CA ASP A 373 -7.86 5.46 2.83
C ASP A 373 -7.68 6.69 1.93
N ALA A 374 -7.94 6.53 0.64
CA ALA A 374 -7.76 7.56 -0.37
C ALA A 374 -8.77 8.70 -0.19
N GLU A 375 -10.05 8.37 0.06
CA GLU A 375 -11.09 9.36 0.35
C GLU A 375 -10.77 10.13 1.63
N PHE A 376 -10.35 9.46 2.71
CA PHE A 376 -10.01 10.12 3.96
C PHE A 376 -8.89 11.14 3.78
N CYS A 377 -7.80 10.77 3.09
CA CYS A 377 -6.68 11.68 2.85
C CYS A 377 -7.05 12.83 1.90
N VAL A 378 -7.84 12.56 0.86
CA VAL A 378 -8.35 13.61 -0.04
C VAL A 378 -9.27 14.58 0.71
N ARG A 379 -10.12 14.08 1.62
CA ARG A 379 -10.95 14.89 2.51
C ARG A 379 -10.11 15.72 3.47
N ALA A 380 -9.06 15.13 4.04
CA ALA A 380 -8.11 15.82 4.91
C ALA A 380 -7.41 16.97 4.17
N ARG A 381 -6.94 16.72 2.94
CA ARG A 381 -6.34 17.73 2.07
C ARG A 381 -7.31 18.86 1.75
N ASP A 382 -8.57 18.55 1.45
CA ASP A 382 -9.59 19.57 1.20
C ASP A 382 -9.89 20.43 2.46
N ALA A 383 -9.59 19.92 3.67
CA ALA A 383 -9.63 20.64 4.93
C ALA A 383 -8.28 21.29 5.35
N GLY A 384 -7.24 21.19 4.51
CA GLY A 384 -5.93 21.80 4.75
C GLY A 384 -4.92 20.93 5.52
N PHE A 385 -5.22 19.65 5.74
CA PHE A 385 -4.29 18.70 6.36
C PHE A 385 -3.56 17.88 5.28
N PRO A 386 -2.23 17.99 5.16
CA PRO A 386 -1.46 17.24 4.16
C PRO A 386 -1.27 15.78 4.56
N THR A 387 -0.99 14.94 3.56
CA THR A 387 -0.53 13.56 3.72
C THR A 387 0.90 13.43 3.22
N VAL A 388 1.73 12.71 3.96
CA VAL A 388 3.14 12.47 3.63
C VAL A 388 3.41 10.97 3.67
N SER A 389 3.78 10.38 2.54
CA SER A 389 4.42 9.05 2.52
C SER A 389 5.88 9.24 2.94
N MET A 390 6.21 8.85 4.17
CA MET A 390 7.46 9.21 4.84
C MET A 390 8.57 8.20 4.52
N PRO A 391 9.65 8.58 3.82
CA PRO A 391 10.76 7.67 3.58
C PRO A 391 11.44 7.26 4.89
N GLY A 392 11.91 6.01 4.96
CA GLY A 392 12.44 5.42 6.19
C GLY A 392 11.36 4.96 7.18
N VAL A 393 10.07 5.11 6.85
CA VAL A 393 8.92 4.51 7.55
C VAL A 393 8.29 3.50 6.61
N ALA A 394 8.35 2.21 6.92
CA ALA A 394 7.79 1.17 6.08
C ALA A 394 7.40 -0.09 6.84
N LEU A 395 6.70 -0.98 6.14
CA LEU A 395 6.45 -2.36 6.53
C LEU A 395 6.43 -3.25 5.29
N TRP A 396 6.32 -4.55 5.50
CA TRP A 396 6.05 -5.53 4.44
C TRP A 396 4.60 -5.97 4.50
N HIS A 397 3.92 -5.97 3.36
CA HIS A 397 2.50 -6.35 3.25
C HIS A 397 2.32 -7.32 2.07
N VAL A 398 1.37 -8.24 2.18
CA VAL A 398 1.00 -9.11 1.05
C VAL A 398 0.59 -8.26 -0.15
N SER A 399 1.36 -8.31 -1.23
CA SER A 399 1.04 -7.52 -2.43
C SER A 399 -0.10 -8.15 -3.24
N TRP A 400 -0.55 -7.42 -4.26
CA TRP A 400 -1.53 -7.91 -5.24
C TRP A 400 -0.94 -8.91 -6.25
N VAL A 401 0.32 -9.33 -6.10
CA VAL A 401 0.95 -10.32 -6.97
C VAL A 401 0.21 -11.65 -6.85
N GLY A 402 -0.40 -12.10 -7.95
CA GLY A 402 -1.17 -13.35 -7.99
C GLY A 402 -2.65 -13.21 -7.59
N LYS A 403 -3.16 -12.01 -7.29
CA LYS A 403 -4.60 -11.75 -7.07
C LYS A 403 -5.14 -10.80 -8.14
N ASP A 404 -6.37 -11.04 -8.61
CA ASP A 404 -7.08 -10.13 -9.52
C ASP A 404 -8.41 -9.72 -8.87
N ASP A 405 -8.35 -8.68 -8.04
CA ASP A 405 -9.50 -8.13 -7.32
C ASP A 405 -10.44 -7.30 -8.22
N SER A 406 -10.10 -7.14 -9.49
CA SER A 406 -10.94 -6.47 -10.48
C SER A 406 -12.02 -7.38 -11.09
N ILE A 407 -11.88 -8.71 -10.90
CA ILE A 407 -12.80 -9.71 -11.44
C ILE A 407 -13.53 -10.53 -10.36
N ASP A 408 -13.18 -10.34 -9.09
CA ASP A 408 -13.82 -11.02 -7.95
C ASP A 408 -14.93 -10.16 -7.31
N TRP A 409 -15.38 -10.54 -6.10
CA TRP A 409 -16.42 -9.80 -5.36
C TRP A 409 -16.02 -8.35 -5.02
N GLN A 410 -14.72 -8.04 -4.99
CA GLN A 410 -14.20 -6.70 -4.71
C GLN A 410 -14.46 -5.72 -5.85
N ALA A 411 -14.77 -6.20 -7.07
CA ALA A 411 -15.17 -5.36 -8.20
C ALA A 411 -16.39 -4.46 -7.89
N TYR A 412 -17.30 -4.93 -7.01
CA TYR A 412 -18.40 -4.13 -6.48
C TYR A 412 -17.87 -2.88 -5.73
N PHE A 413 -16.97 -3.08 -4.78
CA PHE A 413 -16.42 -2.02 -3.93
C PHE A 413 -15.52 -1.07 -4.71
N HIS A 414 -14.67 -1.59 -5.61
CA HIS A 414 -13.87 -0.78 -6.54
C HIS A 414 -14.74 0.18 -7.37
N ALA A 415 -15.88 -0.28 -7.89
CA ALA A 415 -16.78 0.56 -8.67
C ALA A 415 -17.56 1.54 -7.80
N ARG A 416 -18.13 1.04 -6.69
CA ARG A 416 -18.97 1.83 -5.78
C ARG A 416 -18.17 2.97 -5.16
N ASN A 417 -17.10 2.62 -4.46
CA ASN A 417 -16.40 3.55 -3.60
C ASN A 417 -15.61 4.58 -4.40
N ARG A 418 -15.06 4.22 -5.58
CA ARG A 418 -14.47 5.18 -6.51
C ARG A 418 -15.45 6.27 -6.94
N ILE A 419 -16.65 5.87 -7.34
CA ILE A 419 -17.66 6.83 -7.81
C ILE A 419 -18.19 7.66 -6.63
N VAL A 420 -18.36 7.07 -5.45
CA VAL A 420 -18.74 7.82 -4.23
C VAL A 420 -17.68 8.85 -3.86
N ALA A 421 -16.40 8.46 -3.79
CA ALA A 421 -15.30 9.38 -3.53
C ALA A 421 -15.24 10.50 -4.59
N ALA A 422 -15.50 10.19 -5.87
CA ALA A 422 -15.57 11.19 -6.92
C ALA A 422 -16.77 12.15 -6.77
N LEU A 423 -17.94 11.65 -6.36
CA LEU A 423 -19.12 12.47 -6.08
C LEU A 423 -18.86 13.44 -4.92
N LEU A 424 -18.04 13.03 -3.96
CA LEU A 424 -17.61 13.84 -2.82
C LEU A 424 -16.53 14.87 -3.22
N HIS A 425 -15.46 14.45 -3.89
CA HIS A 425 -14.22 15.25 -3.98
C HIS A 425 -13.76 15.65 -5.38
N SER A 426 -14.32 15.07 -6.45
CA SER A 426 -13.84 15.41 -7.81
C SER A 426 -14.01 16.90 -8.09
N ARG A 427 -12.95 17.51 -8.62
CA ARG A 427 -12.90 18.93 -9.04
C ARG A 427 -13.29 19.09 -10.51
N SER A 428 -13.25 18.01 -11.27
CA SER A 428 -13.69 17.94 -12.66
C SER A 428 -15.21 18.07 -12.82
N GLU A 429 -15.65 18.82 -13.82
CA GLU A 429 -17.08 18.93 -14.14
C GLU A 429 -17.68 17.55 -14.41
N ARG A 430 -18.76 17.20 -13.69
CA ARG A 430 -19.47 15.91 -13.81
C ARG A 430 -18.57 14.68 -13.66
N GLY A 431 -17.49 14.79 -12.87
CA GLY A 431 -16.54 13.69 -12.63
C GLY A 431 -15.59 13.43 -13.81
N GLY A 432 -15.46 14.38 -14.74
CA GLY A 432 -14.51 14.31 -15.85
C GLY A 432 -14.68 13.07 -16.73
N THR A 433 -13.60 12.29 -16.86
CA THR A 433 -13.56 11.07 -17.66
C THR A 433 -13.91 9.80 -16.88
N LEU A 434 -14.20 9.88 -15.57
CA LEU A 434 -14.54 8.73 -14.72
C LEU A 434 -15.67 7.87 -15.32
N ILE A 435 -16.78 8.48 -15.70
CA ILE A 435 -17.95 7.75 -16.25
C ILE A 435 -17.57 7.06 -17.56
N ARG A 436 -16.75 7.69 -18.40
CA ARG A 436 -16.23 7.10 -19.63
C ARG A 436 -15.29 5.93 -19.32
N HIS A 437 -14.44 6.07 -18.31
CA HIS A 437 -13.56 5.00 -17.85
C HIS A 437 -14.35 3.81 -17.32
N SER A 438 -15.34 4.03 -16.45
CA SER A 438 -16.24 3.00 -15.93
C SER A 438 -16.97 2.24 -17.05
N ARG A 439 -17.53 2.95 -18.03
CA ARG A 439 -18.15 2.32 -19.23
C ARG A 439 -17.17 1.44 -20.01
N ARG A 440 -15.91 1.89 -20.14
CA ARG A 440 -14.87 1.14 -20.85
C ARG A 440 -14.46 -0.13 -20.10
N VAL A 441 -14.42 -0.09 -18.78
CA VAL A 441 -14.14 -1.26 -17.94
C VAL A 441 -15.25 -2.31 -18.11
N ASP A 442 -16.52 -1.92 -18.04
CA ASP A 442 -17.65 -2.83 -18.33
C ASP A 442 -17.52 -3.45 -19.72
N LEU A 443 -17.24 -2.64 -20.73
CA LEU A 443 -17.08 -3.12 -22.10
C LEU A 443 -15.94 -4.13 -22.23
N LYS A 444 -14.79 -3.88 -21.58
CA LYS A 444 -13.66 -4.82 -21.58
C LYS A 444 -14.06 -6.16 -20.96
N HIS A 445 -14.66 -6.16 -19.77
CA HIS A 445 -15.13 -7.39 -19.12
C HIS A 445 -16.16 -8.14 -19.96
N LEU A 446 -17.14 -7.43 -20.54
CA LEU A 446 -18.15 -8.04 -21.42
C LEU A 446 -17.52 -8.71 -22.65
N MET A 447 -16.56 -8.05 -23.30
CA MET A 447 -15.84 -8.64 -24.43
C MET A 447 -14.99 -9.85 -24.00
N MET A 448 -14.44 -9.81 -22.79
CA MET A 448 -13.68 -10.92 -22.20
C MET A 448 -14.54 -12.06 -21.65
N MET A 449 -15.87 -11.99 -21.79
CA MET A 449 -16.82 -12.97 -21.26
C MET A 449 -16.78 -13.09 -19.72
N GLN A 450 -16.42 -12.00 -19.04
CA GLN A 450 -16.40 -11.87 -17.60
C GLN A 450 -17.68 -11.15 -17.15
N TYR A 451 -18.79 -11.88 -17.03
CA TYR A 451 -20.10 -11.27 -16.74
C TYR A 451 -20.27 -10.96 -15.26
N TYR A 452 -19.75 -11.81 -14.37
CA TYR A 452 -19.82 -11.63 -12.92
C TYR A 452 -19.37 -10.23 -12.44
N PRO A 453 -18.16 -9.74 -12.78
CA PRO A 453 -17.75 -8.40 -12.36
C PRO A 453 -18.65 -7.30 -12.94
N VAL A 454 -19.24 -7.49 -14.12
CA VAL A 454 -20.16 -6.50 -14.71
C VAL A 454 -21.48 -6.43 -13.94
N GLU A 455 -22.02 -7.57 -13.49
CA GLU A 455 -23.24 -7.59 -12.66
C GLU A 455 -23.01 -6.89 -11.31
N LEU A 456 -21.85 -7.15 -10.69
CA LEU A 456 -21.43 -6.46 -9.46
C LEU A 456 -21.30 -4.95 -9.66
N ARG A 457 -20.68 -4.53 -10.77
CA ARG A 457 -20.55 -3.11 -11.12
C ARG A 457 -21.90 -2.46 -11.40
N HIS A 458 -22.83 -3.16 -12.03
CA HIS A 458 -24.21 -2.67 -12.20
C HIS A 458 -24.92 -2.51 -10.86
N ARG A 459 -24.76 -3.45 -9.93
CA ARG A 459 -25.29 -3.32 -8.57
C ARG A 459 -24.71 -2.10 -7.87
N ALA A 460 -23.40 -1.90 -7.93
CA ALA A 460 -22.74 -0.72 -7.38
C ALA A 460 -23.35 0.59 -7.95
N LEU A 461 -23.57 0.66 -9.26
CA LEU A 461 -24.21 1.82 -9.89
C LEU A 461 -25.65 2.03 -9.40
N ARG A 462 -26.44 0.96 -9.24
CA ARG A 462 -27.81 1.06 -8.71
C ARG A 462 -27.82 1.57 -7.26
N ASP A 463 -26.89 1.09 -6.43
CA ASP A 463 -26.74 1.54 -5.05
C ASP A 463 -26.36 3.04 -4.99
N ILE A 464 -25.39 3.47 -5.79
CA ILE A 464 -25.02 4.90 -5.92
C ILE A 464 -26.22 5.76 -6.33
N LEU A 465 -27.00 5.29 -7.32
CA LEU A 465 -28.18 5.99 -7.81
C LEU A 465 -29.32 6.06 -6.77
N SER A 466 -29.34 5.16 -5.77
CA SER A 466 -30.31 5.20 -4.67
C SER A 466 -30.01 6.35 -3.67
N GLY A 467 -28.73 6.67 -3.47
CA GLY A 467 -28.26 7.75 -2.60
C GLY A 467 -27.38 7.26 -1.45
N PRO A 468 -26.90 8.16 -0.58
CA PRO A 468 -25.86 7.88 0.42
C PRO A 468 -26.24 6.84 1.48
N ASP A 469 -27.51 6.71 1.83
CA ASP A 469 -27.99 5.84 2.92
C ASP A 469 -27.62 4.37 2.72
N HIS A 470 -27.45 3.94 1.47
CA HIS A 470 -27.07 2.56 1.15
C HIS A 470 -25.72 2.19 1.79
N MET A 471 -24.78 3.14 1.91
CA MET A 471 -23.40 2.88 2.35
C MET A 471 -23.37 2.24 3.74
N ARG A 472 -24.21 2.75 4.65
CA ARG A 472 -24.34 2.19 6.00
C ARG A 472 -25.32 1.03 6.04
N ALA A 473 -26.43 1.11 5.31
CA ALA A 473 -27.47 0.08 5.31
C ALA A 473 -26.97 -1.30 4.84
N ASN A 474 -26.02 -1.33 3.89
CA ASN A 474 -25.50 -2.57 3.32
C ASN A 474 -24.08 -2.91 3.80
N LEU A 475 -23.54 -2.21 4.80
CA LEU A 475 -22.14 -2.35 5.22
C LEU A 475 -21.79 -3.80 5.59
N ALA A 476 -22.60 -4.45 6.43
CA ALA A 476 -22.38 -5.83 6.86
C ALA A 476 -22.79 -6.89 5.82
N THR A 477 -23.68 -6.56 4.88
CA THR A 477 -24.29 -7.54 3.96
C THR A 477 -23.71 -7.52 2.54
N SER A 478 -23.03 -6.44 2.14
CA SER A 478 -22.56 -6.25 0.77
C SER A 478 -21.60 -7.34 0.29
N MET A 479 -20.66 -7.78 1.14
CA MET A 479 -19.68 -8.81 0.77
C MET A 479 -20.30 -10.21 0.64
N PRO A 480 -21.09 -10.72 1.61
CA PRO A 480 -21.84 -11.95 1.45
C PRO A 480 -22.74 -11.94 0.22
N ASP A 481 -23.47 -10.85 -0.02
CA ASP A 481 -24.36 -10.77 -1.17
C ASP A 481 -23.58 -10.74 -2.49
N ALA A 482 -22.45 -10.03 -2.56
CA ALA A 482 -21.59 -10.01 -3.74
C ALA A 482 -21.06 -11.41 -4.06
N ARG A 483 -20.59 -12.15 -3.05
CA ARG A 483 -20.15 -13.55 -3.21
C ARG A 483 -21.29 -14.47 -3.64
N ALA A 484 -22.51 -14.25 -3.15
CA ALA A 484 -23.67 -15.04 -3.55
C ALA A 484 -24.00 -14.90 -5.04
N VAL A 485 -23.71 -13.74 -5.66
CA VAL A 485 -23.90 -13.52 -7.11
C VAL A 485 -23.02 -14.47 -7.94
N ALA A 486 -21.82 -14.84 -7.46
CA ALA A 486 -20.90 -15.72 -8.21
C ALA A 486 -21.57 -17.05 -8.63
N LYS A 487 -22.47 -17.59 -7.81
CA LYS A 487 -23.21 -18.84 -8.11
C LYS A 487 -24.05 -18.78 -9.39
N LYS A 488 -24.38 -17.58 -9.88
CA LYS A 488 -25.15 -17.37 -11.12
C LYS A 488 -24.27 -17.33 -12.38
N HIS A 489 -22.95 -17.38 -12.21
CA HIS A 489 -21.96 -17.07 -13.23
C HIS A 489 -20.96 -18.23 -13.36
N PRO A 490 -21.10 -19.09 -14.39
CA PRO A 490 -20.24 -20.26 -14.61
C PRO A 490 -18.75 -19.93 -14.66
N GLU A 491 -18.40 -18.73 -15.15
CA GLU A 491 -17.02 -18.29 -15.30
C GLU A 491 -16.28 -18.11 -13.96
N THR A 492 -17.01 -18.05 -12.84
CA THR A 492 -16.45 -17.89 -11.50
C THR A 492 -15.99 -19.22 -10.89
N VAL A 493 -16.38 -20.35 -11.47
CA VAL A 493 -15.98 -21.67 -10.98
C VAL A 493 -14.51 -21.91 -11.33
N VAL A 494 -13.70 -22.13 -10.29
CA VAL A 494 -12.30 -22.50 -10.44
C VAL A 494 -12.22 -24.01 -10.56
N HIS A 495 -11.82 -24.49 -11.72
CA HIS A 495 -11.60 -25.91 -11.98
C HIS A 495 -10.16 -26.28 -11.60
N LYS A 496 -10.03 -27.13 -10.58
CA LYS A 496 -8.76 -27.71 -10.13
C LYS A 496 -8.54 -29.07 -10.80
N ASP A 497 -7.28 -29.49 -10.91
CA ASP A 497 -6.94 -30.79 -11.51
C ASP A 497 -7.45 -31.93 -10.60
N SER A 498 -8.31 -32.79 -11.15
CA SER A 498 -8.87 -33.96 -10.48
C SER A 498 -8.26 -35.28 -11.01
N GLY A 499 -7.07 -35.22 -11.62
CA GLY A 499 -6.36 -36.36 -12.21
C GLY A 499 -6.51 -36.48 -13.73
N VAL A 500 -7.45 -35.74 -14.33
CA VAL A 500 -7.55 -35.56 -15.79
C VAL A 500 -7.47 -34.06 -16.08
N PRO A 501 -6.38 -33.57 -16.72
CA PRO A 501 -6.20 -32.15 -16.92
C PRO A 501 -7.22 -31.63 -17.95
N LEU A 502 -7.88 -30.52 -17.61
CA LEU A 502 -8.72 -29.78 -18.57
C LEU A 502 -7.86 -29.26 -19.73
N ARG A 503 -8.28 -29.59 -20.95
CA ARG A 503 -7.61 -29.23 -22.21
C ARG A 503 -8.54 -28.44 -23.10
N SER A 504 -7.99 -27.43 -23.75
CA SER A 504 -8.67 -26.75 -24.86
C SER A 504 -8.48 -27.52 -26.17
N ARG A 505 -9.37 -27.27 -27.14
CA ARG A 505 -9.34 -27.90 -28.47
C ARG A 505 -8.13 -27.50 -29.30
N ARG A 506 -7.73 -26.22 -29.23
CA ARG A 506 -6.61 -25.66 -30.00
C ARG A 506 -5.35 -25.42 -29.17
N GLY A 507 -5.33 -25.88 -27.93
CA GLY A 507 -4.19 -25.75 -27.03
C GLY A 507 -3.93 -24.31 -26.57
N ARG A 508 -2.83 -24.17 -25.83
CA ARG A 508 -2.40 -22.90 -25.24
C ARG A 508 -1.88 -21.94 -26.30
N GLN A 509 -2.43 -20.73 -26.31
CA GLN A 509 -1.95 -19.62 -27.12
C GLN A 509 -0.75 -18.97 -26.42
N VAL A 510 0.35 -18.77 -27.15
CA VAL A 510 1.60 -18.22 -26.63
C VAL A 510 1.98 -16.99 -27.44
N PHE A 511 2.42 -15.92 -26.76
CA PHE A 511 2.77 -14.65 -27.37
C PHE A 511 4.19 -14.23 -26.98
N LYS A 512 4.77 -13.31 -27.75
CA LYS A 512 6.09 -12.76 -27.46
C LYS A 512 6.06 -11.99 -26.13
N ARG A 513 7.01 -12.26 -25.25
CA ARG A 513 7.22 -11.46 -24.03
C ARG A 513 7.75 -10.09 -24.43
N LEU A 514 6.98 -9.04 -24.12
CA LEU A 514 7.35 -7.65 -24.35
C LEU A 514 8.05 -7.07 -23.12
N LYS A 515 8.78 -5.97 -23.30
CA LYS A 515 9.31 -5.19 -22.16
C LYS A 515 8.15 -4.63 -21.34
N ALA A 516 8.41 -4.33 -20.06
CA ALA A 516 7.44 -3.66 -19.21
C ALA A 516 6.89 -2.39 -19.88
N HIS A 517 5.59 -2.12 -19.69
CA HIS A 517 4.87 -0.99 -20.29
C HIS A 517 4.78 -0.97 -21.84
N GLN A 518 5.22 -2.03 -22.52
CA GLN A 518 4.99 -2.22 -23.96
C GLN A 518 3.86 -3.22 -24.18
N PHE A 519 2.87 -2.82 -24.99
CA PHE A 519 1.67 -3.63 -25.28
C PHE A 519 1.50 -3.80 -26.79
N ASP A 520 1.04 -4.98 -27.22
CA ASP A 520 0.64 -5.28 -28.60
C ASP A 520 -0.85 -5.02 -28.84
N SER A 521 -1.52 -4.32 -27.93
CA SER A 521 -2.94 -4.00 -28.04
C SER A 521 -3.21 -3.09 -29.24
N PRO A 522 -4.36 -3.24 -29.93
CA PRO A 522 -4.69 -2.39 -31.06
C PRO A 522 -4.86 -0.93 -30.63
N THR A 523 -4.33 0.00 -31.42
CA THR A 523 -4.42 1.46 -31.19
C THR A 523 -5.10 2.17 -32.38
N GLY A 524 -5.47 3.45 -32.21
CA GLY A 524 -5.97 4.30 -33.28
C GLY A 524 -7.18 3.73 -34.05
N ILE A 525 -7.07 3.64 -35.37
CA ILE A 525 -8.13 3.09 -36.25
C ILE A 525 -8.30 1.58 -36.03
N ALA A 526 -7.20 0.84 -35.85
CA ALA A 526 -7.24 -0.60 -35.61
C ALA A 526 -8.05 -0.94 -34.35
N LEU A 527 -7.91 -0.12 -33.29
CA LEU A 527 -8.72 -0.22 -32.08
C LEU A 527 -10.22 -0.11 -32.38
N ARG A 528 -10.62 0.92 -33.13
CA ARG A 528 -12.03 1.16 -33.46
C ARG A 528 -12.62 0.02 -34.28
N THR A 529 -11.87 -0.46 -35.28
CA THR A 529 -12.27 -1.59 -36.13
C THR A 529 -12.37 -2.88 -35.32
N PHE A 530 -11.40 -3.16 -34.46
CA PHE A 530 -11.42 -4.31 -33.54
C PHE A 530 -12.66 -4.26 -32.65
N THR A 531 -12.86 -3.16 -31.91
CA THR A 531 -13.99 -3.01 -30.99
C THR A 531 -15.33 -3.17 -31.72
N ALA A 532 -15.49 -2.56 -32.90
CA ALA A 532 -16.72 -2.70 -33.69
C ALA A 532 -16.97 -4.15 -34.12
N ARG A 533 -15.95 -4.84 -34.62
CA ARG A 533 -16.05 -6.26 -35.02
C ARG A 533 -16.39 -7.16 -33.84
N THR A 534 -15.73 -6.97 -32.69
CA THR A 534 -16.00 -7.74 -31.47
C THR A 534 -17.41 -7.49 -30.94
N LEU A 535 -17.87 -6.24 -30.92
CA LEU A 535 -19.23 -5.90 -30.52
C LEU A 535 -20.27 -6.56 -31.42
N VAL A 536 -20.09 -6.49 -32.75
CA VAL A 536 -20.99 -7.14 -33.71
C VAL A 536 -20.96 -8.67 -33.51
N SER A 537 -19.79 -9.26 -33.36
CA SER A 537 -19.63 -10.70 -33.10
C SER A 537 -20.38 -11.11 -31.83
N HIS A 538 -20.08 -10.51 -30.68
CA HIS A 538 -20.76 -10.84 -29.41
C HIS A 538 -22.26 -10.55 -29.46
N TRP A 539 -22.69 -9.59 -30.28
CA TRP A 539 -24.09 -9.28 -30.44
C TRP A 539 -24.84 -10.34 -31.25
N PHE A 540 -24.28 -10.89 -32.34
CA PHE A 540 -25.03 -11.77 -33.25
C PHE A 540 -24.63 -13.24 -33.18
N HIS A 541 -23.36 -13.52 -32.94
CA HIS A 541 -22.78 -14.86 -33.01
C HIS A 541 -23.24 -15.75 -31.85
N THR A 542 -23.66 -16.97 -32.18
CA THR A 542 -23.92 -18.03 -31.20
C THR A 542 -22.68 -18.93 -31.17
N PRO A 543 -22.10 -19.22 -30.00
CA PRO A 543 -20.92 -20.08 -29.92
C PRO A 543 -21.22 -21.47 -30.49
N ARG A 544 -20.23 -22.07 -31.14
CA ARG A 544 -20.38 -23.43 -31.70
C ARG A 544 -20.50 -24.47 -30.56
N PRO A 545 -21.36 -25.49 -30.66
CA PRO A 545 -21.55 -26.48 -29.59
C PRO A 545 -20.24 -27.12 -29.12
N GLU A 546 -19.35 -27.48 -30.06
CA GLU A 546 -18.07 -28.10 -29.75
C GLU A 546 -17.12 -27.18 -28.97
N ASN A 547 -17.26 -25.85 -29.10
CA ASN A 547 -16.49 -24.87 -28.35
C ASN A 547 -17.09 -24.61 -26.95
N VAL A 548 -18.36 -24.97 -26.72
CA VAL A 548 -19.00 -24.86 -25.40
C VAL A 548 -18.70 -26.11 -24.56
N GLU A 549 -18.78 -27.29 -25.18
CA GLU A 549 -18.48 -28.57 -24.52
C GLU A 549 -17.00 -28.69 -24.11
N GLN A 550 -16.10 -28.25 -25.00
CA GLN A 550 -14.67 -28.19 -24.72
C GLN A 550 -14.13 -26.80 -25.10
N PRO A 551 -13.45 -26.08 -24.17
CA PRO A 551 -12.95 -24.74 -24.45
C PRO A 551 -12.13 -24.65 -25.74
N GLU A 552 -12.36 -23.62 -26.57
CA GLU A 552 -11.74 -23.51 -27.89
C GLU A 552 -10.22 -23.33 -27.79
N VAL A 553 -9.78 -22.45 -26.88
CA VAL A 553 -8.37 -22.10 -26.65
C VAL A 553 -8.03 -22.03 -25.17
N GLU A 554 -6.74 -22.02 -24.86
CA GLU A 554 -6.22 -21.81 -23.51
C GLU A 554 -5.27 -20.60 -23.45
N PHE A 555 -5.37 -19.82 -22.38
CA PHE A 555 -4.49 -18.68 -22.11
C PHE A 555 -3.86 -18.79 -20.72
N GLY A 556 -2.58 -18.43 -20.64
CA GLY A 556 -2.00 -18.03 -19.36
C GLY A 556 -2.63 -16.72 -18.88
N LYS A 557 -2.65 -16.46 -17.58
CA LYS A 557 -3.28 -15.26 -16.99
C LYS A 557 -2.83 -13.96 -17.66
N GLY A 558 -1.52 -13.78 -17.85
CA GLY A 558 -0.96 -12.57 -18.48
C GLY A 558 -1.27 -12.41 -19.98
N ASP A 559 -1.68 -13.48 -20.66
CA ASP A 559 -2.02 -13.46 -22.08
C ASP A 559 -3.52 -13.28 -22.34
N ALA A 560 -4.35 -13.51 -21.32
CA ALA A 560 -5.81 -13.42 -21.38
C ALA A 560 -6.29 -11.96 -21.37
N ASN A 561 -5.98 -11.22 -22.44
CA ASN A 561 -6.25 -9.79 -22.56
C ASN A 561 -7.55 -9.47 -23.31
N TRP A 562 -8.08 -8.26 -23.10
CA TRP A 562 -9.34 -7.78 -23.74
C TRP A 562 -9.25 -7.63 -25.26
N TRP A 563 -8.06 -7.72 -25.86
CA TRP A 563 -7.87 -7.72 -27.32
C TRP A 563 -7.60 -9.11 -27.91
N ARG A 564 -7.50 -10.17 -27.08
CA ARG A 564 -7.18 -11.54 -27.51
C ARG A 564 -8.33 -12.51 -27.23
N VAL A 565 -8.82 -12.54 -25.99
CA VAL A 565 -9.91 -13.42 -25.55
C VAL A 565 -11.19 -13.29 -26.40
N PRO A 566 -11.65 -12.08 -26.79
CA PRO A 566 -12.93 -11.94 -27.50
C PRO A 566 -12.95 -12.51 -28.92
N LEU A 567 -11.82 -12.98 -29.45
CA LEU A 567 -11.73 -13.57 -30.79
C LEU A 567 -12.27 -15.00 -30.84
N TYR A 568 -12.51 -15.62 -29.69
CA TYR A 568 -12.89 -17.03 -29.55
C TYR A 568 -14.29 -17.17 -28.95
N ASP A 569 -14.90 -18.34 -29.12
CA ASP A 569 -16.20 -18.67 -28.51
C ASP A 569 -16.09 -18.98 -27.02
N SER A 570 -14.96 -19.55 -26.63
CA SER A 570 -14.65 -19.90 -25.24
C SER A 570 -13.14 -19.97 -25.00
N ALA A 571 -12.74 -19.78 -23.75
CA ALA A 571 -11.35 -19.78 -23.34
C ALA A 571 -11.18 -20.40 -21.95
N LEU A 572 -10.18 -21.27 -21.83
CA LEU A 572 -9.68 -21.76 -20.56
C LEU A 572 -8.56 -20.81 -20.08
N VAL A 573 -8.75 -20.16 -18.94
CA VAL A 573 -7.82 -19.13 -18.44
C VAL A 573 -7.26 -19.55 -17.09
N SER A 574 -5.94 -19.54 -16.94
CA SER A 574 -5.30 -19.82 -15.65
C SER A 574 -5.72 -18.80 -14.57
N ALA A 575 -5.98 -19.29 -13.37
CA ALA A 575 -6.11 -18.45 -12.18
C ALA A 575 -4.79 -17.70 -11.90
N ALA A 576 -4.88 -16.52 -11.29
CA ALA A 576 -3.72 -15.65 -11.07
C ALA A 576 -2.71 -16.26 -10.06
N ASP A 577 -3.21 -17.02 -9.09
CA ASP A 577 -2.43 -17.76 -8.09
C ASP A 577 -1.97 -19.15 -8.58
N GLY A 578 -2.29 -19.51 -9.83
CA GLY A 578 -1.99 -20.83 -10.38
C GLY A 578 -2.82 -21.98 -9.80
N SER A 579 -3.81 -21.69 -8.94
CA SER A 579 -4.58 -22.71 -8.19
C SER A 579 -5.53 -23.55 -9.05
N GLY A 580 -5.77 -23.16 -10.30
CA GLY A 580 -6.67 -23.82 -11.23
C GLY A 580 -6.91 -23.01 -12.49
N LYS A 581 -8.03 -23.27 -13.17
CA LYS A 581 -8.42 -22.59 -14.40
C LYS A 581 -9.91 -22.20 -14.37
N ASN A 582 -10.24 -21.05 -14.94
CA ASN A 582 -11.61 -20.60 -15.18
C ASN A 582 -12.00 -20.86 -16.64
N ILE A 583 -13.28 -21.12 -16.88
CA ILE A 583 -13.82 -21.29 -18.23
C ILE A 583 -14.66 -20.07 -18.58
N TYR A 584 -14.22 -19.33 -19.59
CA TYR A 584 -14.93 -18.18 -20.13
C TYR A 584 -15.67 -18.62 -21.39
N THR A 585 -16.98 -18.38 -21.45
CA THR A 585 -17.81 -18.79 -22.57
C THR A 585 -18.71 -17.65 -23.02
N ARG A 586 -18.83 -17.46 -24.32
CA ARG A 586 -19.68 -16.41 -24.90
C ARG A 586 -21.15 -16.73 -24.63
N ASP A 587 -21.86 -15.78 -24.02
CA ASP A 587 -23.30 -15.82 -23.88
C ASP A 587 -23.90 -14.55 -24.50
N ARG A 588 -24.53 -14.73 -25.65
CA ARG A 588 -25.13 -13.63 -26.43
C ARG A 588 -26.27 -12.94 -25.68
N ALA A 589 -27.08 -13.69 -24.92
CA ALA A 589 -28.23 -13.13 -24.22
C ALA A 589 -27.76 -12.28 -23.02
N MET A 590 -26.82 -12.81 -22.23
CA MET A 590 -26.19 -12.08 -21.13
C MET A 590 -25.45 -10.85 -21.64
N PHE A 591 -24.62 -10.99 -22.67
CA PHE A 591 -23.88 -9.88 -23.27
C PHE A 591 -24.80 -8.73 -23.67
N ARG A 592 -25.86 -9.02 -24.44
CA ARG A 592 -26.83 -7.99 -24.90
C ARG A 592 -27.50 -7.28 -23.72
N ARG A 593 -28.04 -8.05 -22.76
CA ARG A 593 -28.74 -7.51 -21.59
C ARG A 593 -27.81 -6.59 -20.80
N MET A 594 -26.61 -7.08 -20.47
CA MET A 594 -25.67 -6.36 -19.62
C MET A 594 -25.06 -5.15 -20.32
N LEU A 595 -24.81 -5.20 -21.63
CA LEU A 595 -24.35 -4.03 -22.38
C LEU A 595 -25.41 -2.91 -22.39
N VAL A 596 -26.69 -3.26 -22.57
CA VAL A 596 -27.80 -2.30 -22.53
C VAL A 596 -27.96 -1.72 -21.13
N ASP A 597 -27.89 -2.55 -20.09
CA ASP A 597 -27.98 -2.09 -18.70
C ASP A 597 -26.82 -1.19 -18.31
N SER A 598 -25.59 -1.52 -18.72
CA SER A 598 -24.41 -0.67 -18.52
C SER A 598 -24.62 0.71 -19.15
N TRP A 599 -25.10 0.75 -20.40
CA TRP A 599 -25.39 2.02 -21.07
C TRP A 599 -26.47 2.83 -20.34
N ARG A 600 -27.58 2.18 -19.92
CA ARG A 600 -28.69 2.84 -19.20
C ARG A 600 -28.22 3.40 -17.86
N LEU A 601 -27.54 2.60 -17.05
CA LEU A 601 -27.07 2.99 -15.72
C LEU A 601 -26.08 4.14 -15.80
N HIS A 602 -25.10 4.07 -16.69
CA HIS A 602 -24.14 5.16 -16.83
C HIS A 602 -24.74 6.41 -17.46
N ARG A 603 -25.73 6.31 -18.34
CA ARG A 603 -26.45 7.48 -18.87
C ARG A 603 -27.25 8.16 -17.76
N ARG A 604 -27.90 7.37 -16.91
CA ARG A 604 -28.60 7.85 -15.72
C ARG A 604 -27.65 8.52 -14.74
N LEU A 605 -26.53 7.89 -14.40
CA LEU A 605 -25.49 8.46 -13.53
C LEU A 605 -24.97 9.79 -14.08
N GLN A 606 -24.66 9.87 -15.37
CA GLN A 606 -24.19 11.11 -16.00
C GLN A 606 -25.22 12.25 -15.90
N ARG A 607 -26.51 11.94 -16.07
CA ARG A 607 -27.60 12.91 -15.95
C ARG A 607 -27.81 13.36 -14.51
N GLU A 608 -27.79 12.43 -13.56
CA GLU A 608 -28.10 12.67 -12.14
C GLU A 608 -26.87 13.13 -11.32
N TRP A 609 -25.67 13.14 -11.91
CA TRP A 609 -24.42 13.46 -11.23
C TRP A 609 -24.47 14.72 -10.36
N PRO A 610 -24.93 15.90 -10.84
CA PRO A 610 -24.91 17.10 -10.00
C PRO A 610 -25.83 16.98 -8.77
N ALA A 611 -26.97 16.30 -8.91
CA ALA A 611 -27.89 16.06 -7.80
C ALA A 611 -27.33 15.04 -6.81
N LEU A 612 -26.73 13.96 -7.31
CA LEU A 612 -26.07 12.95 -6.48
C LEU A 612 -24.91 13.55 -5.71
N SER A 613 -24.01 14.29 -6.36
CA SER A 613 -22.87 14.93 -5.69
C SER A 613 -23.33 15.82 -4.53
N ARG A 614 -24.37 16.65 -4.72
CA ARG A 614 -24.96 17.44 -3.63
C ARG A 614 -25.54 16.58 -2.50
N ARG A 615 -26.23 15.48 -2.82
CA ARG A 615 -26.80 14.56 -1.81
C ARG A 615 -25.70 13.88 -0.99
N TYR A 616 -24.66 13.35 -1.65
CA TYR A 616 -23.53 12.71 -0.98
C TYR A 616 -22.74 13.69 -0.12
N ARG A 617 -22.40 14.88 -0.65
CA ARG A 617 -21.70 15.92 0.14
C ARG A 617 -22.49 16.37 1.36
N ARG A 618 -23.82 16.49 1.25
CA ARG A 618 -24.69 16.83 2.38
C ARG A 618 -24.71 15.74 3.46
N ALA A 619 -24.70 14.48 3.06
CA ALA A 619 -24.71 13.35 3.98
C ALA A 619 -23.33 13.02 4.56
N LEU A 620 -22.23 13.56 4.01
CA LEU A 620 -20.88 13.24 4.43
C LEU A 620 -20.65 13.42 5.94
N PRO A 621 -21.00 14.56 6.58
CA PRO A 621 -20.78 14.72 8.02
C PRO A 621 -21.44 13.62 8.86
N ASP A 622 -22.66 13.20 8.49
CA ASP A 622 -23.36 12.11 9.16
C ASP A 622 -22.70 10.75 8.88
N LEU A 623 -22.31 10.50 7.62
CA LEU A 623 -21.68 9.25 7.20
C LEU A 623 -20.37 8.97 7.95
N VAL A 624 -19.61 10.01 8.31
CA VAL A 624 -18.31 9.84 8.99
C VAL A 624 -18.31 10.27 10.45
N SER A 625 -19.44 10.71 11.00
CA SER A 625 -19.52 11.08 12.41
C SER A 625 -19.22 9.91 13.34
N GLU A 626 -18.52 10.22 14.43
CA GLU A 626 -18.28 9.27 15.53
C GLU A 626 -19.60 8.70 16.06
N LYS A 627 -20.62 9.56 16.26
CA LYS A 627 -21.95 9.17 16.74
C LYS A 627 -22.56 8.04 15.89
N ASN A 628 -22.59 8.20 14.57
CA ASN A 628 -23.22 7.18 13.70
C ASN A 628 -22.37 5.91 13.58
N TRP A 629 -21.05 6.01 13.72
CA TRP A 629 -20.19 4.84 13.86
C TRP A 629 -20.46 4.08 15.17
N ARG A 630 -20.56 4.76 16.31
CA ARG A 630 -20.95 4.15 17.60
C ARG A 630 -22.28 3.42 17.50
N THR A 631 -23.31 4.06 16.95
CA THR A 631 -24.61 3.40 16.69
C THR A 631 -24.48 2.18 15.78
N THR A 632 -23.54 2.18 14.84
CA THR A 632 -23.29 1.02 13.96
C THR A 632 -22.64 -0.12 14.73
N PHE A 633 -21.67 0.17 15.61
CA PHE A 633 -21.07 -0.85 16.46
C PHE A 633 -22.09 -1.43 17.44
N GLU A 634 -22.91 -0.60 18.09
CA GLU A 634 -23.96 -1.04 19.04
C GLU A 634 -25.03 -1.91 18.37
N LYS A 635 -25.49 -1.55 17.18
CA LYS A 635 -26.51 -2.33 16.45
C LYS A 635 -26.01 -3.71 16.00
N ASN A 636 -24.70 -3.87 15.90
CA ASN A 636 -24.05 -5.10 15.46
C ASN A 636 -23.30 -5.78 16.62
N ALA A 637 -23.38 -5.28 17.86
CA ALA A 637 -22.64 -5.83 18.99
C ALA A 637 -23.17 -7.19 19.45
#